data_AF-A0A8H5X9C5-F1
#
_entry.id   AF-A0A8H5X9C5-F1
#
_cell.length_a   1.000
_cell.length_b   1.000
_cell.length_c   1.000
_cell.angle_alpha   90.00
_cell.angle_beta   90.00
_cell.angle_gamma   90.00
#
_symmetry.space_group_name_H-M   'P 1'
#
loop_
_entity.id
_entity.type
_entity.pdbx_description
1 polymer ?
#
loop_
_entity_poly.entity_id
_entity_poly.type
_entity_poly.pdbx_seq_one_letter_code
_entity_poly.pdbx_strand_id
1 'polypeptide(L)'
;MASRIIALLLTFQSAVASEVPIVDLGYAVYQGSVQEGLSYLYNFSNIRYGEPPTGDLRFAKPVAPKGRNATTDRGDVGRICPQAMAAWEVYTSFTGPDFLSGKISALAEDQRKALKEPSKLKIPIDPRETEDCLFLDVVTPIETFENPVKKLAPVMFWLSGGGYTTGEKGWFDPAGLIKASYASSPEGLVFVSANYRLGALGWLAGSKLDPETMVANAALYDQRLALEWIQENIHQFGGDPTRVTIIGESAGGASIYHHLTAFGGKDEARLFQRAIPQSTGWVHIANDKLENDVIDNFLALAMVTDLEAARKLSTEEIQEANRLLISNSAWGTSTAGPFVDGLYVPENPDKLFAEGRHIQNVNLLIGFNEDEGLIFTSPESNDDAGYRMFLESTYSNASPETLDHIETTLYPPVFDGSYGYTNQTGRASVTKAESEFTCKYGFLQAAYGNRAKSYRFNVYPGLHGSEMHYTFYNGPDRNPEVDEGIAVGFQELLTSFAATGNATSLAAPQGVPVYGEERRMLYISNEGFGIAKDETVPERCKFWQSGIYLGASMRGSSNRPKDLAPGGLPHCVNNNANFILTTSQSPPVSESQHTMPPSAHQSLHGLSVEKSWFAMHPVFWTSQHLDLLGIRFLHLDGPRHAAQPRRENAVKLDPVKIVFHIMRLASIPEPEDKLKSAFYLLCVPGSPLRPRSKPPKFYYAGRAVHETLCYVFHVTNPSPGAQPPVIGFTYYRAFNWERKRRYTPRPHPKAKSGKTNGPVKRICKILRRKVTPQNWEEDPYIVCLLLSLAQAQAMKQKREKPDTFPVRLLVAVDGETNFAHVFQAEIDARILKALDKPTINLNGVTWPTITHTKVAFDPYLTFPHRLVAEMLGPYMEQM
;
A
#
# COMPACT_ATOMS: atom_id res chain seq x y z
N MET A 1 -17.13 9.02 -61.63
CA MET A 1 -18.01 7.87 -61.93
C MET A 1 -17.15 6.63 -61.76
N ALA A 2 -17.15 5.89 -60.64
CA ALA A 2 -18.21 5.41 -59.74
C ALA A 2 -18.78 4.03 -60.14
N SER A 3 -18.92 3.17 -59.12
CA SER A 3 -19.77 1.97 -59.02
C SER A 3 -19.25 0.59 -59.44
N ARG A 4 -19.15 -0.25 -58.39
CA ARG A 4 -19.55 -1.69 -58.31
C ARG A 4 -18.70 -2.75 -59.00
N ILE A 5 -18.01 -3.56 -58.18
CA ILE A 5 -18.42 -4.96 -57.93
C ILE A 5 -18.40 -5.19 -56.41
N ILE A 6 -19.44 -5.84 -55.87
CA ILE A 6 -19.59 -6.25 -54.46
C ILE A 6 -20.03 -7.73 -54.44
N ALA A 7 -19.63 -8.44 -53.38
CA ALA A 7 -20.08 -9.77 -52.97
C ALA A 7 -19.65 -10.99 -53.82
N LEU A 8 -18.71 -11.76 -53.25
CA LEU A 8 -19.01 -13.14 -52.82
C LEU A 8 -17.93 -13.60 -51.81
N LEU A 9 -18.29 -13.77 -50.54
CA LEU A 9 -17.58 -14.60 -49.53
C LEU A 9 -18.35 -14.59 -48.19
N LEU A 10 -19.47 -15.29 -48.21
CA LEU A 10 -20.28 -15.80 -47.09
C LEU A 10 -20.66 -17.22 -47.56
N THR A 11 -20.50 -18.32 -46.82
CA THR A 11 -20.25 -18.56 -45.39
C THR A 11 -19.55 -19.92 -45.24
N PHE A 12 -18.75 -20.14 -44.18
CA PHE A 12 -18.76 -21.43 -43.47
C PHE A 12 -18.21 -21.27 -42.04
N GLN A 13 -19.05 -21.63 -41.07
CA GLN A 13 -18.79 -22.14 -39.70
C GLN A 13 -17.63 -21.55 -38.85
N SER A 14 -17.80 -21.25 -37.57
CA SER A 14 -18.99 -21.40 -36.69
C SER A 14 -18.89 -20.42 -35.52
N ALA A 15 -20.00 -19.79 -35.16
CA ALA A 15 -20.12 -19.18 -33.83
C ALA A 15 -20.29 -20.30 -32.80
N VAL A 16 -19.17 -20.81 -32.29
CA VAL A 16 -19.19 -21.51 -30.99
C VAL A 16 -19.60 -20.43 -29.98
N ALA A 17 -20.80 -20.54 -29.43
CA ALA A 17 -21.09 -19.84 -28.20
C ALA A 17 -20.14 -20.43 -27.16
N SER A 18 -19.14 -19.66 -26.73
CA SER A 18 -18.16 -20.11 -25.74
C SER A 18 -18.93 -20.56 -24.51
N GLU A 19 -18.99 -21.87 -24.28
CA GLU A 19 -19.52 -22.39 -23.03
C GLU A 19 -18.64 -21.83 -21.91
N VAL A 20 -19.27 -21.46 -20.80
CA VAL A 20 -18.53 -20.88 -19.68
C VAL A 20 -17.59 -21.97 -19.15
N PRO A 21 -16.28 -21.72 -18.99
CA PRO A 21 -15.33 -22.78 -18.69
C PRO A 21 -15.64 -23.41 -17.33
N ILE A 22 -15.72 -24.74 -17.26
CA ILE A 22 -16.04 -25.50 -16.05
C ILE A 22 -14.97 -26.57 -15.83
N VAL A 23 -14.57 -26.76 -14.57
CA VAL A 23 -13.69 -27.83 -14.12
C VAL A 23 -14.36 -28.58 -12.96
N ASP A 24 -14.45 -29.91 -13.03
CA ASP A 24 -14.92 -30.78 -11.95
C ASP A 24 -13.73 -31.46 -11.27
N LEU A 25 -13.32 -30.95 -10.11
CA LEU A 25 -12.19 -31.47 -9.34
C LEU A 25 -12.56 -32.73 -8.53
N GLY A 26 -13.73 -33.33 -8.77
CA GLY A 26 -14.24 -34.48 -8.06
C GLY A 26 -14.85 -34.15 -6.69
N TYR A 27 -14.21 -33.26 -5.92
CA TYR A 27 -14.73 -32.73 -4.65
C TYR A 27 -15.61 -31.48 -4.82
N ALA A 28 -15.41 -30.69 -5.87
CA ALA A 28 -16.21 -29.51 -6.19
C ALA A 28 -16.13 -29.16 -7.68
N VAL A 29 -17.15 -28.45 -8.18
CA VAL A 29 -17.24 -27.98 -9.56
C VAL A 29 -17.03 -26.47 -9.58
N TYR A 30 -16.05 -25.99 -10.36
CA TYR A 30 -15.70 -24.57 -10.47
C TYR A 30 -15.97 -24.04 -11.87
N GLN A 31 -16.57 -22.86 -11.94
CA GLN A 31 -16.84 -22.12 -13.18
C GLN A 31 -15.88 -20.93 -13.26
N GLY A 32 -15.04 -20.91 -14.29
CA GLY A 32 -14.16 -19.78 -14.58
C GLY A 32 -14.90 -18.62 -15.24
N SER A 33 -14.19 -17.50 -15.39
CA SER A 33 -14.65 -16.33 -16.14
C SER A 33 -13.56 -15.86 -17.11
N VAL A 34 -13.95 -15.22 -18.22
CA VAL A 34 -12.98 -14.53 -19.09
C VAL A 34 -12.40 -13.35 -18.31
N GLN A 35 -11.08 -13.23 -18.28
CA GLN A 35 -10.44 -12.16 -17.53
C GLN A 35 -10.79 -10.79 -18.13
N GLU A 36 -11.14 -9.87 -17.25
CA GLU A 36 -11.76 -8.60 -17.61
C GLU A 36 -10.83 -7.71 -18.46
N GLY A 37 -11.31 -7.29 -19.64
CA GLY A 37 -10.53 -6.53 -20.62
C GLY A 37 -9.46 -7.35 -21.37
N LEU A 38 -9.38 -8.67 -21.13
CA LEU A 38 -8.31 -9.54 -21.62
C LEU A 38 -8.91 -10.83 -22.19
N SER A 39 -9.48 -10.75 -23.40
CA SER A 39 -10.25 -11.81 -24.06
C SER A 39 -9.46 -13.05 -24.52
N TYR A 40 -8.35 -13.36 -23.86
CA TYR A 40 -7.47 -14.50 -24.13
C TYR A 40 -7.10 -15.30 -22.88
N LEU A 41 -7.58 -14.91 -21.69
CA LEU A 41 -7.33 -15.58 -20.41
C LEU A 41 -8.65 -16.00 -19.74
N TYR A 42 -8.65 -17.19 -19.14
CA TYR A 42 -9.64 -17.62 -18.16
C TYR A 42 -9.07 -17.49 -16.75
N ASN A 43 -9.90 -17.01 -15.82
CA ASN A 43 -9.62 -16.92 -14.40
C ASN A 43 -10.65 -17.76 -13.61
N PHE A 44 -10.14 -18.72 -12.83
CA PHE A 44 -10.89 -19.48 -11.85
C PHE A 44 -10.52 -18.98 -10.45
N SER A 45 -11.36 -18.11 -9.89
CA SER A 45 -11.12 -17.48 -8.59
C SER A 45 -11.62 -18.34 -7.43
N ASN A 46 -11.03 -18.17 -6.24
CA ASN A 46 -11.42 -18.77 -4.97
C ASN A 46 -11.74 -20.29 -5.06
N ILE A 47 -10.85 -21.06 -5.68
CA ILE A 47 -10.84 -22.52 -5.57
C ILE A 47 -10.37 -22.90 -4.16
N ARG A 48 -11.16 -23.71 -3.44
CA ARG A 48 -10.78 -24.20 -2.11
C ARG A 48 -9.71 -25.28 -2.25
N TYR A 49 -8.53 -25.09 -1.67
CA TYR A 49 -7.48 -26.12 -1.61
C TYR A 49 -7.33 -26.74 -0.21
N GLY A 50 -7.96 -26.16 0.82
CA GLY A 50 -7.99 -26.72 2.17
C GLY A 50 -9.33 -26.49 2.88
N GLU A 51 -9.64 -27.36 3.84
CA GLU A 51 -10.75 -27.17 4.78
C GLU A 51 -10.59 -25.86 5.58
N PRO A 52 -11.69 -25.23 6.05
CA PRO A 52 -11.62 -24.04 6.89
C PRO A 52 -10.75 -24.29 8.14
N PRO A 53 -9.65 -23.55 8.37
CA PRO A 53 -8.79 -23.72 9.54
C PRO A 53 -9.37 -23.04 10.79
N THR A 54 -10.65 -23.33 11.09
CA THR A 54 -11.42 -22.79 12.22
C THR A 54 -11.66 -23.87 13.29
N GLY A 55 -12.00 -23.45 14.52
CA GLY A 55 -12.28 -24.35 15.63
C GLY A 55 -11.11 -25.31 15.89
N ASP A 56 -11.37 -26.62 15.86
CA ASP A 56 -10.34 -27.66 16.06
C ASP A 56 -9.23 -27.62 14.99
N LEU A 57 -9.49 -27.07 13.80
CA LEU A 57 -8.47 -26.88 12.75
C LEU A 57 -7.69 -25.56 12.89
N ARG A 58 -8.06 -24.67 13.81
CA ARG A 58 -7.26 -23.49 14.17
C ARG A 58 -5.94 -23.97 14.78
N PHE A 59 -4.83 -23.37 14.35
CA PHE A 59 -3.44 -23.78 14.66
C PHE A 59 -3.05 -25.22 14.26
N ALA A 60 -3.92 -25.98 13.57
CA ALA A 60 -3.62 -27.33 13.09
C ALA A 60 -2.94 -27.32 11.71
N LYS A 61 -2.36 -28.46 11.33
CA LYS A 61 -1.97 -28.73 9.94
C LYS A 61 -3.23 -28.64 9.05
N PRO A 62 -3.20 -27.98 7.89
CA PRO A 62 -4.36 -27.91 7.00
C PRO A 62 -4.70 -29.29 6.44
N VAL A 63 -5.95 -29.44 6.04
CA VAL A 63 -6.53 -30.71 5.57
C VAL A 63 -7.12 -30.49 4.19
N ALA A 64 -6.86 -31.42 3.25
CA ALA A 64 -7.46 -31.36 1.91
C ALA A 64 -9.00 -31.41 1.98
N PRO A 65 -9.73 -30.77 1.04
CA PRO A 65 -11.19 -30.74 1.03
C PRO A 65 -11.81 -32.14 1.01
N LYS A 66 -12.87 -32.35 1.80
CA LYS A 66 -13.56 -33.63 1.96
C LYS A 66 -14.98 -33.62 1.40
N GLY A 67 -15.42 -34.79 0.95
CA GLY A 67 -16.76 -34.98 0.38
C GLY A 67 -16.85 -34.46 -1.05
N ARG A 68 -18.10 -34.30 -1.55
CA ARG A 68 -18.38 -33.75 -2.88
C ARG A 68 -19.48 -32.71 -2.79
N ASN A 69 -19.18 -31.47 -3.19
CA ASN A 69 -20.17 -30.45 -3.47
C ASN A 69 -20.49 -30.46 -4.97
N ALA A 70 -21.73 -30.80 -5.33
CA ALA A 70 -22.20 -30.81 -6.72
C ALA A 70 -22.66 -29.42 -7.22
N THR A 71 -22.65 -28.40 -6.35
CA THR A 71 -23.00 -27.02 -6.73
C THR A 71 -21.81 -26.39 -7.44
N THR A 72 -22.06 -25.77 -8.58
CA THR A 72 -21.05 -25.01 -9.33
C THR A 72 -20.71 -23.71 -8.59
N ASP A 73 -19.49 -23.61 -8.08
CA ASP A 73 -18.93 -22.40 -7.50
C ASP A 73 -18.39 -21.48 -8.61
N ARG A 74 -18.57 -20.17 -8.45
CA ARG A 74 -18.14 -19.13 -9.39
C ARG A 74 -16.95 -18.31 -8.90
N GLY A 75 -16.51 -18.54 -7.66
CA GLY A 75 -15.41 -17.81 -7.06
C GLY A 75 -15.69 -16.32 -6.79
N ASP A 76 -16.96 -15.91 -6.78
CA ASP A 76 -17.40 -14.50 -6.66
C ASP A 76 -17.27 -13.96 -5.23
N VAL A 77 -17.33 -14.82 -4.21
CA VAL A 77 -17.08 -14.46 -2.81
C VAL A 77 -15.57 -14.40 -2.55
N GLY A 78 -14.99 -13.21 -2.72
CA GLY A 78 -13.58 -12.95 -2.41
C GLY A 78 -13.25 -13.17 -0.93
N ARG A 79 -12.30 -14.06 -0.65
CA ARG A 79 -11.82 -14.38 0.71
C ARG A 79 -10.31 -14.22 0.82
N ILE A 80 -9.86 -13.62 1.92
CA ILE A 80 -8.44 -13.48 2.27
C ILE A 80 -8.23 -13.92 3.72
N CYS A 81 -7.01 -14.39 4.05
CA CYS A 81 -6.69 -14.72 5.44
C CYS A 81 -6.63 -13.44 6.29
N PRO A 82 -6.82 -13.51 7.61
CA PRO A 82 -6.85 -12.31 8.43
C PRO A 82 -5.50 -11.61 8.45
N GLN A 83 -5.53 -10.30 8.27
CA GLN A 83 -4.37 -9.45 8.08
C GLN A 83 -3.99 -8.77 9.41
N ALA A 84 -2.72 -8.42 9.54
CA ALA A 84 -2.26 -7.49 10.58
C ALA A 84 -1.01 -6.74 10.09
N MET A 85 -0.90 -5.47 10.47
CA MET A 85 0.28 -4.65 10.17
C MET A 85 0.96 -4.24 11.46
N ALA A 86 2.29 -4.19 11.44
CA ALA A 86 3.06 -3.62 12.53
C ALA A 86 2.92 -2.10 12.53
N ALA A 87 2.94 -1.47 13.72
CA ALA A 87 2.76 -0.02 13.80
C ALA A 87 3.83 0.75 13.01
N TRP A 88 5.06 0.22 12.95
CA TRP A 88 6.18 0.83 12.23
C TRP A 88 6.00 0.83 10.69
N GLU A 89 5.30 -0.15 10.11
CA GLU A 89 5.07 -0.24 8.65
C GLU A 89 4.22 0.93 8.13
N VAL A 90 3.28 1.38 8.97
CA VAL A 90 2.49 2.58 8.71
C VAL A 90 3.40 3.81 8.60
N TYR A 91 4.50 3.86 9.35
CA TYR A 91 5.43 4.99 9.37
C TYR A 91 6.55 4.92 8.31
N THR A 92 7.10 3.74 8.02
CA THR A 92 8.12 3.57 6.96
C THR A 92 7.60 3.95 5.58
N SER A 93 6.31 3.70 5.35
CA SER A 93 5.57 4.18 4.17
C SER A 93 5.71 5.70 3.96
N PHE A 94 5.91 6.50 5.03
CA PHE A 94 6.14 7.94 4.91
C PHE A 94 7.61 8.32 4.68
N THR A 95 8.59 7.51 5.09
CA THR A 95 10.01 7.92 5.20
C THR A 95 10.89 7.52 4.01
N GLY A 96 10.50 6.54 3.19
CA GLY A 96 11.30 6.09 2.03
C GLY A 96 11.78 7.22 1.09
N PRO A 97 10.88 8.09 0.59
CA PRO A 97 11.26 9.24 -0.24
C PRO A 97 12.10 10.31 0.48
N ASP A 98 11.92 10.47 1.80
CA ASP A 98 12.72 11.39 2.60
C ASP A 98 14.14 10.86 2.81
N PHE A 99 14.32 9.54 2.94
CA PHE A 99 15.64 8.92 2.95
C PHE A 99 16.38 9.13 1.64
N LEU A 100 15.74 8.79 0.51
CA LEU A 100 16.33 8.90 -0.82
C LEU A 100 16.69 10.36 -1.20
N SER A 101 16.07 11.35 -0.55
CA SER A 101 16.41 12.76 -0.70
C SER A 101 17.35 13.32 0.38
N GLY A 102 17.88 12.47 1.28
CA GLY A 102 18.80 12.86 2.35
C GLY A 102 18.18 13.70 3.46
N LYS A 103 16.85 13.67 3.60
CA LYS A 103 16.04 14.48 4.54
C LYS A 103 15.52 13.70 5.74
N ILE A 104 16.16 12.57 6.07
CA ILE A 104 15.80 11.74 7.23
C ILE A 104 15.75 12.64 8.46
N SER A 105 14.56 12.81 9.02
CA SER A 105 14.35 13.49 10.29
C SER A 105 13.94 12.45 11.32
N ALA A 106 14.44 12.61 12.56
CA ALA A 106 13.96 11.83 13.68
C ALA A 106 12.43 11.99 13.81
N LEU A 107 11.76 10.96 14.31
CA LEU A 107 10.31 10.95 14.36
C LEU A 107 9.78 12.15 15.17
N ALA A 108 8.62 12.67 14.80
CA ALA A 108 7.95 13.67 15.61
C ALA A 108 7.44 13.04 16.92
N GLU A 109 7.26 13.85 17.97
CA GLU A 109 6.94 13.31 19.31
C GLU A 109 5.56 12.62 19.37
N ASP A 110 4.61 13.07 18.56
CA ASP A 110 3.32 12.42 18.33
C ASP A 110 3.47 11.08 17.60
N GLN A 111 4.39 10.96 16.64
CA GLN A 111 4.71 9.69 15.98
C GLN A 111 5.36 8.70 16.96
N ARG A 112 6.36 9.14 17.75
CA ARG A 112 6.95 8.33 18.83
C ARG A 112 5.93 7.89 19.87
N LYS A 113 4.96 8.76 20.21
CA LYS A 113 3.89 8.41 21.14
C LYS A 113 2.92 7.38 20.55
N ALA A 114 2.56 7.52 19.28
CA ALA A 114 1.66 6.57 18.61
C ALA A 114 2.28 5.17 18.48
N LEU A 115 3.59 5.08 18.20
CA LEU A 115 4.34 3.81 18.24
C LEU A 115 4.36 3.14 19.61
N LYS A 116 4.23 3.91 20.71
CA LYS A 116 4.15 3.39 22.09
C LYS A 116 2.73 2.97 22.50
N GLU A 117 1.72 3.32 21.72
CA GLU A 117 0.30 3.02 22.00
C GLU A 117 -0.40 2.46 20.73
N PRO A 118 0.15 1.40 20.08
CA PRO A 118 -0.26 1.00 18.73
C PRO A 118 -1.69 0.45 18.66
N SER A 119 -2.27 0.02 19.78
CA SER A 119 -3.70 -0.31 19.89
C SER A 119 -4.63 0.85 19.53
N LYS A 120 -4.14 2.11 19.58
CA LYS A 120 -4.87 3.31 19.13
C LYS A 120 -4.77 3.57 17.64
N LEU A 121 -3.86 2.90 16.93
CA LEU A 121 -3.87 2.84 15.48
C LEU A 121 -5.04 1.95 15.07
N LYS A 122 -6.15 2.58 14.68
CA LYS A 122 -7.32 1.92 14.11
C LYS A 122 -6.99 1.45 12.69
N ILE A 123 -6.24 0.36 12.58
CA ILE A 123 -5.93 -0.28 11.31
C ILE A 123 -7.25 -0.88 10.77
N PRO A 124 -7.69 -0.52 9.56
CA PRO A 124 -8.96 -1.01 9.02
C PRO A 124 -8.91 -2.50 8.70
N ILE A 125 -10.03 -3.20 8.95
CA ILE A 125 -10.23 -4.60 8.58
C ILE A 125 -10.88 -4.62 7.18
N ASP A 126 -10.33 -5.40 6.25
CA ASP A 126 -10.95 -5.66 4.95
C ASP A 126 -12.13 -6.65 5.15
N PRO A 127 -13.34 -6.35 4.66
CA PRO A 127 -14.51 -7.21 4.86
C PRO A 127 -14.41 -8.61 4.20
N ARG A 128 -13.33 -8.88 3.44
CA ARG A 128 -12.99 -10.20 2.88
C ARG A 128 -12.17 -11.06 3.85
N GLU A 129 -11.70 -10.50 4.97
CA GLU A 129 -10.90 -11.21 5.97
C GLU A 129 -11.73 -12.24 6.73
N THR A 130 -11.30 -13.49 6.68
CA THR A 130 -11.94 -14.61 7.37
C THR A 130 -10.91 -15.68 7.67
N GLU A 131 -11.10 -16.47 8.72
CA GLU A 131 -10.27 -17.66 8.93
C GLU A 131 -10.51 -18.73 7.85
N ASP A 132 -11.70 -18.80 7.27
CA ASP A 132 -11.99 -19.70 6.14
C ASP A 132 -11.42 -19.10 4.84
N CYS A 133 -10.09 -19.20 4.71
CA CYS A 133 -9.30 -18.48 3.71
C CYS A 133 -8.37 -19.34 2.83
N LEU A 134 -8.30 -20.66 3.01
CA LEU A 134 -7.44 -21.58 2.24
C LEU A 134 -7.95 -21.81 0.81
N PHE A 135 -7.82 -20.73 0.03
CA PHE A 135 -8.28 -20.58 -1.34
C PHE A 135 -7.13 -20.17 -2.25
N LEU A 136 -7.18 -20.61 -3.51
CA LEU A 136 -6.26 -20.24 -4.58
C LEU A 136 -7.04 -19.77 -5.83
N ASP A 137 -6.35 -19.03 -6.69
CA ASP A 137 -6.83 -18.59 -8.01
C ASP A 137 -5.96 -19.25 -9.09
N VAL A 138 -6.57 -19.66 -10.21
CA VAL A 138 -5.86 -20.19 -11.40
C VAL A 138 -6.19 -19.33 -12.61
N VAL A 139 -5.15 -18.76 -13.22
CA VAL A 139 -5.25 -17.99 -14.48
C VAL A 139 -4.54 -18.75 -15.59
N THR A 140 -5.26 -19.04 -16.67
CA THR A 140 -4.81 -19.90 -17.78
C THR A 140 -5.20 -19.29 -19.14
N PRO A 141 -4.36 -19.37 -20.20
CA PRO A 141 -4.77 -18.93 -21.52
C PRO A 141 -5.92 -19.77 -22.07
N ILE A 142 -6.90 -19.12 -22.72
CA ILE A 142 -8.07 -19.77 -23.30
C ILE A 142 -7.66 -20.89 -24.26
N GLU A 143 -6.67 -20.65 -25.14
CA GLU A 143 -6.16 -21.67 -26.08
C GLU A 143 -5.39 -22.83 -25.43
N THR A 144 -4.99 -22.69 -24.16
CA THR A 144 -4.30 -23.71 -23.36
C THR A 144 -5.34 -24.58 -22.64
N PHE A 145 -6.40 -23.96 -22.15
CA PHE A 145 -7.54 -24.62 -21.53
C PHE A 145 -8.41 -25.40 -22.54
N GLU A 146 -8.80 -24.76 -23.65
CA GLU A 146 -9.76 -25.32 -24.61
C GLU A 146 -9.17 -26.37 -25.56
N ASN A 147 -7.85 -26.48 -25.65
CA ASN A 147 -7.17 -27.42 -26.54
C ASN A 147 -6.27 -28.40 -25.78
N PRO A 148 -6.85 -29.36 -25.01
CA PRO A 148 -6.09 -30.36 -24.25
C PRO A 148 -5.33 -31.38 -25.12
N VAL A 149 -5.39 -31.25 -26.46
CA VAL A 149 -4.56 -32.02 -27.40
C VAL A 149 -3.21 -31.33 -27.66
N LYS A 150 -3.07 -30.03 -27.31
CA LYS A 150 -1.76 -29.40 -27.18
C LYS A 150 -0.99 -29.98 -25.97
N LYS A 151 0.32 -29.76 -25.98
CA LYS A 151 1.19 -29.99 -24.82
C LYS A 151 0.74 -29.10 -23.65
N LEU A 152 0.74 -29.65 -22.43
CA LEU A 152 0.43 -28.90 -21.20
C LEU A 152 1.47 -27.78 -20.97
N ALA A 153 1.05 -26.62 -20.47
CA ALA A 153 1.90 -25.44 -20.28
C ALA A 153 2.74 -25.50 -18.99
N PRO A 154 3.88 -24.79 -18.88
CA PRO A 154 4.56 -24.61 -17.60
C PRO A 154 3.64 -23.97 -16.56
N VAL A 155 3.85 -24.29 -15.28
CA VAL A 155 3.07 -23.75 -14.16
C VAL A 155 3.95 -22.84 -13.33
N MET A 156 3.46 -21.64 -13.01
CA MET A 156 4.09 -20.71 -12.08
C MET A 156 3.20 -20.52 -10.86
N PHE A 157 3.68 -20.92 -9.68
CA PHE A 157 2.96 -20.81 -8.41
C PHE A 157 3.51 -19.65 -7.58
N TRP A 158 2.67 -18.65 -7.33
CA TRP A 158 2.98 -17.43 -6.61
C TRP A 158 2.67 -17.54 -5.11
N LEU A 159 3.70 -17.31 -4.30
CA LEU A 159 3.64 -17.11 -2.86
C LEU A 159 3.80 -15.62 -2.56
N SER A 160 2.76 -14.98 -2.00
CA SER A 160 2.79 -13.56 -1.67
C SER A 160 3.82 -13.22 -0.59
N GLY A 161 4.45 -12.05 -0.71
CA GLY A 161 5.15 -11.36 0.38
C GLY A 161 4.18 -10.79 1.43
N GLY A 162 4.68 -9.87 2.27
CA GLY A 162 3.88 -9.18 3.29
C GLY A 162 4.27 -9.45 4.76
N GLY A 163 5.54 -9.77 5.03
CA GLY A 163 6.07 -9.87 6.41
C GLY A 163 5.46 -10.96 7.29
N TYR A 164 4.83 -11.98 6.67
CA TYR A 164 4.06 -13.06 7.32
C TYR A 164 2.78 -12.61 8.04
N THR A 165 2.42 -11.33 7.96
CA THR A 165 1.27 -10.74 8.67
C THR A 165 0.24 -10.14 7.72
N THR A 166 0.66 -9.79 6.50
CA THR A 166 -0.21 -9.41 5.38
C THR A 166 0.05 -10.30 4.16
N GLY A 167 -0.90 -10.35 3.23
CA GLY A 167 -0.83 -11.17 2.02
C GLY A 167 -2.19 -11.58 1.48
N GLU A 168 -2.44 -11.40 0.18
CA GLU A 168 -3.50 -12.12 -0.53
C GLU A 168 -3.06 -12.59 -1.92
N LYS A 169 -3.66 -13.69 -2.39
CA LYS A 169 -3.45 -14.25 -3.73
C LYS A 169 -3.76 -13.29 -4.89
N GLY A 170 -4.59 -12.28 -4.64
CA GLY A 170 -5.15 -11.42 -5.66
C GLY A 170 -4.67 -9.96 -5.64
N TRP A 171 -3.51 -9.68 -5.02
CA TRP A 171 -2.85 -8.36 -5.06
C TRP A 171 -2.30 -7.98 -6.43
N PHE A 172 -1.92 -8.97 -7.24
CA PHE A 172 -1.27 -8.76 -8.54
C PHE A 172 -2.04 -9.42 -9.68
N ASP A 173 -2.09 -8.75 -10.83
CA ASP A 173 -2.67 -9.27 -12.07
C ASP A 173 -1.54 -9.89 -12.93
N PRO A 174 -1.56 -11.20 -13.21
CA PRO A 174 -0.49 -11.89 -13.93
C PRO A 174 -0.57 -11.74 -15.46
N ALA A 175 -1.53 -11.00 -16.02
CA ALA A 175 -1.80 -11.02 -17.46
C ALA A 175 -0.59 -10.67 -18.35
N GLY A 176 0.17 -9.63 -18.01
CA GLY A 176 1.40 -9.26 -18.74
C GLY A 176 2.52 -10.29 -18.61
N LEU A 177 2.63 -10.95 -17.45
CA LEU A 177 3.57 -12.05 -17.23
C LEU A 177 3.18 -13.27 -18.09
N ILE A 178 1.90 -13.64 -18.11
CA ILE A 178 1.39 -14.71 -18.99
C ILE A 178 1.61 -14.34 -20.46
N LYS A 179 1.36 -13.08 -20.86
CA LYS A 179 1.62 -12.58 -22.22
C LYS A 179 3.10 -12.67 -22.62
N ALA A 180 4.02 -12.32 -21.72
CA ALA A 180 5.46 -12.43 -21.96
C ALA A 180 5.93 -13.88 -22.14
N SER A 181 5.25 -14.85 -21.51
CA SER A 181 5.63 -16.27 -21.60
C SER A 181 5.66 -16.81 -23.03
N TYR A 182 4.84 -16.27 -23.93
CA TYR A 182 4.78 -16.64 -25.35
C TYR A 182 6.10 -16.40 -26.11
N ALA A 183 7.01 -15.59 -25.60
CA ALA A 183 8.36 -15.45 -26.16
C ALA A 183 9.23 -16.72 -25.98
N SER A 184 8.87 -17.60 -25.04
CA SER A 184 9.64 -18.80 -24.68
C SER A 184 8.83 -20.10 -24.65
N SER A 185 7.50 -20.01 -24.59
CA SER A 185 6.57 -21.12 -24.46
C SER A 185 5.37 -20.92 -25.40
N PRO A 186 5.24 -21.68 -26.51
CA PRO A 186 4.05 -21.60 -27.39
C PRO A 186 2.79 -22.19 -26.73
N GLU A 187 2.97 -22.84 -25.57
CA GLU A 187 1.89 -23.27 -24.67
C GLU A 187 1.47 -22.16 -23.69
N GLY A 188 2.08 -20.97 -23.73
CA GLY A 188 1.86 -19.92 -22.73
C GLY A 188 2.36 -20.34 -21.34
N LEU A 189 1.65 -19.90 -20.30
CA LEU A 189 1.93 -20.15 -18.89
C LEU A 189 0.61 -20.26 -18.10
N VAL A 190 0.48 -21.27 -17.24
CA VAL A 190 -0.57 -21.30 -16.21
C VAL A 190 -0.03 -20.67 -14.94
N PHE A 191 -0.71 -19.65 -14.43
CA PHE A 191 -0.37 -18.96 -13.20
C PHE A 191 -1.33 -19.38 -12.07
N VAL A 192 -0.78 -19.67 -10.90
CA VAL A 192 -1.55 -20.04 -9.70
C VAL A 192 -1.10 -19.15 -8.55
N SER A 193 -2.02 -18.60 -7.76
CA SER A 193 -1.69 -17.89 -6.52
C SER A 193 -2.58 -18.36 -5.37
N ALA A 194 -2.01 -18.54 -4.17
CA ALA A 194 -2.74 -19.04 -3.01
C ALA A 194 -2.66 -18.09 -1.81
N ASN A 195 -3.76 -17.99 -1.07
CA ASN A 195 -3.72 -17.50 0.31
C ASN A 195 -3.06 -18.55 1.20
N TYR A 196 -2.36 -18.15 2.26
CA TYR A 196 -1.91 -19.01 3.36
C TYR A 196 -2.12 -18.27 4.69
N ARG A 197 -2.17 -18.95 5.83
CA ARG A 197 -2.43 -18.29 7.13
C ARG A 197 -1.31 -17.32 7.52
N LEU A 198 -1.70 -16.24 8.20
CA LEU A 198 -0.83 -15.12 8.56
C LEU A 198 -0.85 -14.87 10.07
N GLY A 199 0.12 -14.10 10.57
CA GLY A 199 0.24 -13.76 11.99
C GLY A 199 0.22 -14.98 12.92
N ALA A 200 -0.40 -14.84 14.08
CA ALA A 200 -0.58 -15.92 15.06
C ALA A 200 -1.44 -17.10 14.55
N LEU A 201 -2.20 -16.94 13.47
CA LEU A 201 -2.98 -18.04 12.90
C LEU A 201 -2.12 -19.02 12.08
N GLY A 202 -1.02 -18.52 11.49
CA GLY A 202 -0.14 -19.30 10.61
C GLY A 202 1.22 -19.64 11.19
N TRP A 203 1.72 -18.84 12.14
CA TRP A 203 3.16 -18.78 12.46
C TRP A 203 3.49 -18.95 13.94
N LEU A 204 2.57 -19.44 14.79
CA LEU A 204 2.95 -19.83 16.15
C LEU A 204 3.88 -21.06 16.14
N ALA A 205 4.76 -21.11 17.13
CA ALA A 205 5.69 -22.21 17.38
C ALA A 205 6.08 -22.25 18.87
N GLY A 206 6.77 -23.31 19.29
CA GLY A 206 7.23 -23.49 20.67
C GLY A 206 6.52 -24.62 21.41
N SER A 207 6.99 -24.90 22.62
CA SER A 207 6.61 -26.07 23.44
C SER A 207 5.19 -26.03 24.04
N LYS A 208 4.41 -24.99 23.76
CA LYS A 208 3.01 -24.83 24.24
C LYS A 208 1.96 -25.28 23.23
N LEU A 209 2.35 -25.59 21.99
CA LEU A 209 1.47 -26.27 21.04
C LEU A 209 1.30 -27.73 21.50
N ASP A 210 0.07 -28.23 21.46
CA ASP A 210 -0.18 -29.67 21.60
C ASP A 210 0.24 -30.39 20.30
N PRO A 211 1.28 -31.23 20.32
CA PRO A 211 1.78 -31.89 19.10
C PRO A 211 0.84 -32.96 18.54
N GLU A 212 -0.21 -33.38 19.28
CA GLU A 212 -1.22 -34.31 18.75
C GLU A 212 -2.27 -33.61 17.88
N THR A 213 -2.51 -32.31 18.08
CA THR A 213 -3.61 -31.57 17.43
C THR A 213 -3.22 -30.25 16.78
N MET A 214 -2.09 -29.64 17.13
CA MET A 214 -1.57 -28.38 16.60
C MET A 214 -0.25 -28.60 15.85
N VAL A 215 0.18 -27.63 15.04
CA VAL A 215 1.49 -27.68 14.38
C VAL A 215 2.15 -26.31 14.37
N ALA A 216 3.46 -26.28 14.62
CA ALA A 216 4.27 -25.09 14.40
C ALA A 216 4.34 -24.77 12.90
N ASN A 217 4.52 -23.50 12.55
CA ASN A 217 4.65 -23.05 11.15
C ASN A 217 3.49 -23.54 10.25
N ALA A 218 2.26 -23.55 10.75
CA ALA A 218 1.06 -24.05 10.06
C ALA A 218 0.90 -23.48 8.64
N ALA A 219 1.34 -22.24 8.40
CA ALA A 219 1.37 -21.58 7.10
C ALA A 219 2.32 -22.24 6.07
N LEU A 220 3.46 -22.82 6.47
CA LEU A 220 4.31 -23.60 5.54
C LEU A 220 3.57 -24.84 5.05
N TYR A 221 2.76 -25.46 5.92
CA TYR A 221 1.89 -26.57 5.51
C TYR A 221 0.72 -26.14 4.63
N ASP A 222 0.20 -24.91 4.78
CA ASP A 222 -0.82 -24.34 3.87
C ASP A 222 -0.25 -24.23 2.44
N GLN A 223 0.92 -23.61 2.33
CA GLN A 223 1.63 -23.46 1.05
C GLN A 223 2.00 -24.83 0.44
N ARG A 224 2.38 -25.81 1.29
CA ARG A 224 2.61 -27.19 0.85
C ARG A 224 1.33 -27.86 0.34
N LEU A 225 0.21 -27.70 1.04
CA LEU A 225 -1.08 -28.29 0.61
C LEU A 225 -1.54 -27.68 -0.72
N ALA A 226 -1.30 -26.38 -0.96
CA ALA A 226 -1.53 -25.77 -2.26
C ALA A 226 -0.63 -26.36 -3.36
N LEU A 227 0.64 -26.69 -3.05
CA LEU A 227 1.54 -27.38 -3.97
C LEU A 227 1.12 -28.83 -4.25
N GLU A 228 0.68 -29.57 -3.23
CA GLU A 228 0.10 -30.92 -3.36
C GLU A 228 -1.18 -30.87 -4.23
N TRP A 229 -2.05 -29.88 -4.00
CA TRP A 229 -3.22 -29.63 -4.86
C TRP A 229 -2.83 -29.33 -6.31
N ILE A 230 -1.78 -28.54 -6.56
CA ILE A 230 -1.28 -28.25 -7.92
C ILE A 230 -0.84 -29.55 -8.61
N GLN A 231 -0.06 -30.40 -7.93
CA GLN A 231 0.40 -31.67 -8.49
C GLN A 231 -0.78 -32.58 -8.89
N GLU A 232 -1.83 -32.63 -8.08
CA GLU A 232 -3.02 -33.45 -8.33
C GLU A 232 -3.93 -32.86 -9.43
N ASN A 233 -4.12 -31.53 -9.47
CA ASN A 233 -5.25 -30.92 -10.19
C ASN A 233 -4.88 -30.04 -11.39
N ILE A 234 -3.65 -29.50 -11.49
CA ILE A 234 -3.38 -28.40 -12.44
C ILE A 234 -3.49 -28.79 -13.92
N HIS A 235 -3.37 -30.09 -14.22
CA HIS A 235 -3.58 -30.64 -15.56
C HIS A 235 -4.98 -30.40 -16.11
N GLN A 236 -5.99 -30.26 -15.24
CA GLN A 236 -7.37 -29.92 -15.63
C GLN A 236 -7.53 -28.46 -16.09
N PHE A 237 -6.54 -27.61 -15.80
CA PHE A 237 -6.49 -26.20 -16.22
C PHE A 237 -5.50 -25.98 -17.38
N GLY A 238 -4.97 -27.06 -17.96
CA GLY A 238 -3.95 -27.05 -19.03
C GLY A 238 -2.50 -26.92 -18.56
N GLY A 239 -2.23 -26.98 -17.25
CA GLY A 239 -0.89 -26.88 -16.67
C GLY A 239 -0.18 -28.23 -16.52
N ASP A 240 1.14 -28.23 -16.62
CA ASP A 240 2.00 -29.40 -16.50
C ASP A 240 2.53 -29.55 -15.05
N PRO A 241 2.04 -30.53 -14.26
CA PRO A 241 2.49 -30.72 -12.88
C PRO A 241 3.99 -31.07 -12.79
N THR A 242 4.61 -31.57 -13.86
CA THR A 242 6.05 -31.87 -13.89
C THR A 242 6.92 -30.64 -14.18
N ARG A 243 6.31 -29.51 -14.58
CA ARG A 243 6.97 -28.23 -14.90
C ARG A 243 6.51 -27.08 -14.00
N VAL A 244 6.28 -27.39 -12.72
CA VAL A 244 5.97 -26.38 -11.67
C VAL A 244 7.23 -25.60 -11.29
N THR A 245 7.08 -24.27 -11.30
CA THR A 245 8.06 -23.28 -10.82
C THR A 245 7.41 -22.49 -9.69
N ILE A 246 7.98 -22.52 -8.49
CA ILE A 246 7.53 -21.64 -7.39
C ILE A 246 8.22 -20.28 -7.50
N ILE A 247 7.48 -19.20 -7.26
CA ILE A 247 7.97 -17.82 -7.27
C ILE A 247 7.35 -17.07 -6.08
N GLY A 248 8.11 -16.18 -5.47
CA GLY A 248 7.63 -15.39 -4.35
C GLY A 248 8.63 -14.32 -3.95
N GLU A 249 8.10 -13.23 -3.41
CA GLU A 249 8.84 -12.04 -3.00
C GLU A 249 8.80 -11.88 -1.48
N SER A 250 9.83 -11.28 -0.87
CA SER A 250 9.90 -11.02 0.56
C SER A 250 9.67 -12.29 1.40
N ALA A 251 8.67 -12.29 2.29
CA ALA A 251 8.18 -13.44 3.05
C ALA A 251 7.79 -14.66 2.18
N GLY A 252 7.37 -14.46 0.93
CA GLY A 252 7.13 -15.51 -0.06
C GLY A 252 8.43 -16.11 -0.61
N GLY A 253 9.44 -15.27 -0.87
CA GLY A 253 10.79 -15.72 -1.24
C GLY A 253 11.48 -16.47 -0.10
N ALA A 254 11.32 -16.00 1.12
CA ALA A 254 11.74 -16.71 2.32
C ALA A 254 10.95 -18.02 2.54
N SER A 255 9.65 -18.05 2.25
CA SER A 255 8.88 -19.30 2.26
C SER A 255 9.47 -20.33 1.28
N ILE A 256 9.89 -19.92 0.08
CA ILE A 256 10.64 -20.77 -0.85
C ILE A 256 11.94 -21.29 -0.22
N TYR A 257 12.69 -20.44 0.49
CA TYR A 257 13.92 -20.82 1.21
C TYR A 257 13.68 -21.95 2.23
N HIS A 258 12.56 -21.89 2.96
CA HIS A 258 12.12 -22.95 3.87
C HIS A 258 11.65 -24.21 3.13
N HIS A 259 10.92 -24.10 2.02
CA HIS A 259 10.55 -25.27 1.20
C HIS A 259 11.77 -25.99 0.64
N LEU A 260 12.81 -25.27 0.20
CA LEU A 260 14.07 -25.84 -0.26
C LEU A 260 14.86 -26.57 0.85
N THR A 261 14.56 -26.33 2.13
CA THR A 261 15.18 -27.00 3.30
C THR A 261 14.20 -27.88 4.08
N ALA A 262 12.97 -28.06 3.59
CA ALA A 262 11.89 -28.79 4.28
C ALA A 262 12.34 -30.18 4.73
N PHE A 263 12.06 -30.51 5.99
CA PHE A 263 12.47 -31.77 6.64
C PHE A 263 13.99 -32.04 6.59
N GLY A 264 14.80 -30.98 6.46
CA GLY A 264 16.26 -31.06 6.33
C GLY A 264 16.71 -31.57 4.95
N GLY A 265 15.97 -31.21 3.90
CA GLY A 265 16.22 -31.64 2.52
C GLY A 265 15.73 -33.05 2.19
N LYS A 266 14.94 -33.67 3.07
CA LYS A 266 14.42 -35.05 2.92
C LYS A 266 13.04 -35.11 2.27
N ASP A 267 12.56 -34.02 1.70
CA ASP A 267 11.27 -33.99 1.00
C ASP A 267 11.35 -34.69 -0.37
N GLU A 268 10.94 -35.95 -0.42
CA GLU A 268 10.92 -36.75 -1.65
C GLU A 268 9.72 -36.45 -2.56
N ALA A 269 8.77 -35.60 -2.14
CA ALA A 269 7.52 -35.36 -2.88
C ALA A 269 7.71 -34.61 -4.22
N ARG A 270 8.86 -33.94 -4.43
CA ARG A 270 9.25 -33.28 -5.70
C ARG A 270 8.16 -32.34 -6.27
N LEU A 271 7.51 -31.57 -5.39
CA LEU A 271 6.36 -30.73 -5.71
C LEU A 271 6.65 -29.60 -6.72
N PHE A 272 7.92 -29.29 -7.00
CA PHE A 272 8.36 -28.30 -7.97
C PHE A 272 9.74 -28.64 -8.56
N GLN A 273 10.00 -28.20 -9.79
CA GLN A 273 11.26 -28.42 -10.51
C GLN A 273 12.20 -27.20 -10.46
N ARG A 274 11.62 -26.01 -10.27
CA ARG A 274 12.33 -24.72 -10.28
C ARG A 274 11.81 -23.82 -9.16
N ALA A 275 12.64 -22.90 -8.71
CA ALA A 275 12.25 -21.87 -7.76
C ALA A 275 12.83 -20.49 -8.12
N ILE A 276 12.04 -19.45 -7.88
CA ILE A 276 12.39 -18.04 -8.07
C ILE A 276 12.18 -17.31 -6.72
N PRO A 277 13.12 -17.46 -5.76
CA PRO A 277 13.12 -16.68 -4.54
C PRO A 277 13.56 -15.23 -4.83
N GLN A 278 12.64 -14.28 -4.73
CA GLN A 278 12.88 -12.84 -4.90
C GLN A 278 12.95 -12.18 -3.53
N SER A 279 13.93 -11.29 -3.31
CA SER A 279 14.12 -10.48 -2.10
C SER A 279 13.93 -11.26 -0.80
N THR A 280 14.53 -12.45 -0.74
CA THR A 280 14.34 -13.41 0.36
C THR A 280 14.90 -12.90 1.66
N GLY A 281 14.05 -12.60 2.63
CA GLY A 281 14.52 -12.29 3.98
C GLY A 281 13.47 -12.41 5.07
N TRP A 282 13.98 -12.68 6.28
CA TRP A 282 13.27 -12.79 7.55
C TRP A 282 14.26 -12.65 8.70
N VAL A 283 13.78 -12.24 9.88
CA VAL A 283 14.56 -12.30 11.11
C VAL A 283 14.59 -13.74 11.59
N HIS A 284 15.79 -14.32 11.77
CA HIS A 284 15.94 -15.66 12.33
C HIS A 284 15.54 -15.68 13.81
N ILE A 285 14.39 -16.28 14.13
CA ILE A 285 13.99 -16.57 15.51
C ILE A 285 14.17 -18.06 15.79
N ALA A 286 15.21 -18.39 16.55
CA ALA A 286 15.61 -19.76 16.86
C ALA A 286 15.82 -19.94 18.38
N ASN A 287 14.75 -19.77 19.16
CA ASN A 287 14.80 -19.86 20.62
C ASN A 287 13.42 -20.18 21.21
N ASP A 288 13.28 -21.36 21.82
CA ASP A 288 12.10 -21.83 22.55
C ASP A 288 11.53 -20.77 23.51
N LYS A 289 12.37 -19.91 24.11
CA LYS A 289 11.90 -18.82 24.98
C LYS A 289 11.10 -17.77 24.21
N LEU A 290 11.66 -17.25 23.11
CA LEU A 290 11.03 -16.18 22.33
C LEU A 290 9.77 -16.68 21.61
N GLU A 291 9.78 -17.94 21.17
CA GLU A 291 8.58 -18.66 20.69
C GLU A 291 7.45 -18.70 21.73
N ASN A 292 7.77 -19.15 22.95
CA ASN A 292 6.81 -19.21 24.05
C ASN A 292 6.36 -17.82 24.55
N ASP A 293 7.23 -16.79 24.47
CA ASP A 293 6.91 -15.40 24.79
C ASP A 293 5.89 -14.83 23.77
N VAL A 294 5.98 -15.16 22.49
CA VAL A 294 4.97 -14.79 21.47
C VAL A 294 3.61 -15.43 21.78
N ILE A 295 3.59 -16.72 22.16
CA ILE A 295 2.37 -17.40 22.60
C ILE A 295 1.78 -16.74 23.86
N ASP A 296 2.58 -16.45 24.89
CA ASP A 296 2.07 -15.82 26.12
C ASP A 296 1.48 -14.44 25.86
N ASN A 297 2.14 -13.62 25.04
CA ASN A 297 1.63 -12.31 24.64
C ASN A 297 0.31 -12.44 23.85
N PHE A 298 0.22 -13.41 22.92
CA PHE A 298 -1.01 -13.67 22.18
C PHE A 298 -2.16 -14.10 23.09
N LEU A 299 -1.93 -15.06 24.01
CA LEU A 299 -2.93 -15.55 24.96
C LEU A 299 -3.39 -14.45 25.93
N ALA A 300 -2.48 -13.61 26.40
CA ALA A 300 -2.81 -12.47 27.26
C ALA A 300 -3.67 -11.42 26.53
N LEU A 301 -3.38 -11.14 25.25
CA LEU A 301 -4.18 -10.23 24.41
C LEU A 301 -5.54 -10.82 24.06
N ALA A 302 -5.61 -12.14 23.85
CA ALA A 302 -6.85 -12.91 23.64
C ALA A 302 -7.64 -13.19 24.94
N MET A 303 -7.12 -12.78 26.11
CA MET A 303 -7.73 -12.98 27.43
C MET A 303 -8.04 -14.44 27.79
N VAL A 304 -7.19 -15.38 27.34
CA VAL A 304 -7.35 -16.83 27.55
C VAL A 304 -6.09 -17.45 28.19
N THR A 305 -6.22 -18.66 28.74
CA THR A 305 -5.16 -19.35 29.48
C THR A 305 -4.20 -20.17 28.61
N ASP A 306 -4.67 -20.64 27.45
CA ASP A 306 -4.00 -21.63 26.61
C ASP A 306 -4.59 -21.65 25.20
N LEU A 307 -3.90 -22.32 24.27
CA LEU A 307 -4.31 -22.39 22.86
C LEU A 307 -5.61 -23.20 22.64
N GLU A 308 -5.97 -24.08 23.58
CA GLU A 308 -7.23 -24.83 23.56
C GLU A 308 -8.45 -23.97 23.95
N ALA A 309 -8.25 -22.97 24.81
CA ALA A 309 -9.21 -21.90 25.02
C ALA A 309 -9.22 -20.95 23.81
N ALA A 310 -8.07 -20.61 23.24
CA ALA A 310 -7.98 -19.78 22.02
C ALA A 310 -8.71 -20.40 20.82
N ARG A 311 -8.75 -21.74 20.68
CA ARG A 311 -9.56 -22.45 19.66
C ARG A 311 -11.07 -22.23 19.76
N LYS A 312 -11.58 -21.82 20.92
CA LYS A 312 -13.02 -21.66 21.20
C LYS A 312 -13.51 -20.20 21.04
N LEU A 313 -12.59 -19.26 20.89
CA LEU A 313 -12.89 -17.85 20.62
C LEU A 313 -13.49 -17.65 19.22
N SER A 314 -14.25 -16.57 19.06
CA SER A 314 -14.79 -16.16 17.76
C SER A 314 -13.67 -15.73 16.79
N THR A 315 -14.00 -15.66 15.50
CA THR A 315 -13.11 -15.13 14.46
C THR A 315 -12.61 -13.74 14.85
N GLU A 316 -13.54 -12.86 15.27
CA GLU A 316 -13.31 -11.45 15.57
C GLU A 316 -12.41 -11.27 16.80
N GLU A 317 -12.60 -12.09 17.85
CA GLU A 317 -11.79 -12.06 19.07
C GLU A 317 -10.32 -12.44 18.78
N ILE A 318 -10.11 -13.51 17.99
CA ILE A 318 -8.78 -13.96 17.57
C ILE A 318 -8.12 -12.98 16.60
N GLN A 319 -8.88 -12.38 15.69
CA GLN A 319 -8.39 -11.36 14.78
C GLN A 319 -7.88 -10.13 15.52
N GLU A 320 -8.61 -9.62 16.52
CA GLU A 320 -8.16 -8.46 17.31
C GLU A 320 -6.93 -8.81 18.16
N ALA A 321 -6.88 -9.99 18.79
CA ALA A 321 -5.70 -10.43 19.53
C ALA A 321 -4.45 -10.54 18.63
N ASN A 322 -4.60 -11.10 17.42
CA ASN A 322 -3.56 -11.15 16.41
C ASN A 322 -3.12 -9.74 15.97
N ARG A 323 -4.07 -8.84 15.68
CA ARG A 323 -3.80 -7.46 15.27
C ARG A 323 -3.03 -6.71 16.35
N LEU A 324 -3.44 -6.84 17.60
CA LEU A 324 -2.75 -6.23 18.75
C LEU A 324 -1.33 -6.78 18.91
N LEU A 325 -1.13 -8.10 18.81
CA LEU A 325 0.19 -8.73 18.87
C LEU A 325 1.14 -8.15 17.82
N ILE A 326 0.74 -8.23 16.55
CA ILE A 326 1.58 -7.76 15.43
C ILE A 326 1.82 -6.25 15.49
N SER A 327 0.84 -5.45 15.92
CA SER A 327 0.99 -3.99 16.02
C SER A 327 2.12 -3.55 16.96
N ASN A 328 2.50 -4.39 17.93
CA ASN A 328 3.58 -4.15 18.90
C ASN A 328 4.97 -4.64 18.41
N SER A 329 5.11 -5.14 17.18
CA SER A 329 6.40 -5.61 16.65
C SER A 329 7.46 -4.50 16.65
N ALA A 330 8.71 -4.83 16.97
CA ALA A 330 9.82 -3.87 16.94
C ALA A 330 10.11 -3.40 15.50
N TRP A 331 10.69 -2.21 15.34
CA TRP A 331 10.88 -1.58 14.03
C TRP A 331 11.69 -2.46 13.08
N GLY A 332 11.17 -2.67 11.87
CA GLY A 332 11.81 -3.52 10.85
C GLY A 332 11.75 -5.02 11.15
N THR A 333 11.03 -5.45 12.19
CA THR A 333 10.84 -6.86 12.55
C THR A 333 9.37 -7.25 12.47
N SER A 334 9.10 -8.55 12.30
CA SER A 334 7.77 -9.13 12.44
C SER A 334 7.74 -10.08 13.63
N THR A 335 6.67 -10.01 14.43
CA THR A 335 6.42 -10.96 15.53
C THR A 335 5.93 -12.32 15.00
N ALA A 336 5.62 -12.43 13.71
CA ALA A 336 5.27 -13.67 13.03
C ALA A 336 6.30 -14.02 11.95
N GLY A 337 6.58 -15.31 11.80
CA GLY A 337 7.45 -15.84 10.76
C GLY A 337 7.81 -17.30 11.00
N PRO A 338 8.69 -17.89 10.18
CA PRO A 338 9.14 -19.26 10.36
C PRO A 338 10.04 -19.42 11.60
N PHE A 339 9.71 -20.39 12.46
CA PHE A 339 10.50 -20.77 13.63
C PHE A 339 11.12 -22.17 13.47
N VAL A 340 12.11 -22.50 14.30
CA VAL A 340 12.77 -23.83 14.29
C VAL A 340 11.93 -24.84 15.05
N ASP A 341 11.11 -25.61 14.34
CA ASP A 341 10.17 -26.57 14.94
C ASP A 341 10.77 -27.97 15.20
N GLY A 342 11.94 -28.29 14.64
CA GLY A 342 12.55 -29.62 14.75
C GLY A 342 12.00 -30.67 13.78
N LEU A 343 11.05 -30.31 12.92
CA LEU A 343 10.35 -31.18 11.97
C LEU A 343 10.35 -30.62 10.54
N TYR A 344 9.53 -29.62 10.23
CA TYR A 344 9.49 -28.98 8.90
C TYR A 344 10.71 -28.09 8.71
N VAL A 345 11.01 -27.29 9.73
CA VAL A 345 12.19 -26.43 9.87
C VAL A 345 13.04 -27.04 11.00
N PRO A 346 13.82 -28.10 10.73
CA PRO A 346 14.50 -28.85 11.78
C PRO A 346 15.65 -28.07 12.43
N GLU A 347 16.18 -27.06 11.76
CA GLU A 347 17.27 -26.20 12.21
C GLU A 347 17.25 -24.89 11.40
N ASN A 348 18.12 -23.93 11.72
CA ASN A 348 18.30 -22.71 10.94
C ASN A 348 18.62 -23.05 9.45
N PRO A 349 17.79 -22.60 8.48
CA PRO A 349 18.00 -22.86 7.05
C PRO A 349 19.36 -22.45 6.50
N ASP A 350 19.94 -21.34 6.96
CA ASP A 350 21.27 -20.85 6.51
C ASP A 350 22.36 -21.90 6.81
N LYS A 351 22.22 -22.65 7.92
CA LYS A 351 23.07 -23.79 8.31
C LYS A 351 22.74 -25.05 7.52
N LEU A 352 21.45 -25.35 7.32
CA LEU A 352 21.00 -26.48 6.50
C LEU A 352 21.59 -26.40 5.08
N PHE A 353 21.67 -25.21 4.49
CA PHE A 353 22.36 -25.01 3.21
C PHE A 353 23.88 -25.25 3.29
N ALA A 354 24.57 -24.75 4.33
CA ALA A 354 26.00 -25.00 4.54
C ALA A 354 26.33 -26.50 4.73
N GLU A 355 25.42 -27.26 5.34
CA GLU A 355 25.53 -28.70 5.59
C GLU A 355 25.07 -29.58 4.42
N GLY A 356 24.58 -29.00 3.32
CA GLY A 356 24.02 -29.76 2.19
C GLY A 356 22.64 -30.39 2.46
N ARG A 357 21.99 -30.04 3.57
CA ARG A 357 20.67 -30.55 4.01
C ARG A 357 19.51 -29.80 3.34
N HIS A 358 19.48 -29.84 2.01
CA HIS A 358 18.48 -29.18 1.17
C HIS A 358 18.01 -30.08 0.02
N ILE A 359 16.85 -29.77 -0.56
CA ILE A 359 16.24 -30.53 -1.66
C ILE A 359 17.17 -30.51 -2.89
N GLN A 360 17.57 -31.70 -3.33
CA GLN A 360 18.46 -31.84 -4.48
C GLN A 360 17.70 -31.69 -5.81
N ASN A 361 18.43 -31.28 -6.86
CA ASN A 361 17.98 -31.21 -8.26
C ASN A 361 16.98 -30.11 -8.65
N VAL A 362 16.73 -29.11 -7.80
CA VAL A 362 16.00 -27.88 -8.16
C VAL A 362 16.92 -26.91 -8.91
N ASN A 363 16.39 -26.16 -9.89
CA ASN A 363 17.09 -25.02 -10.49
C ASN A 363 16.57 -23.70 -9.89
N LEU A 364 17.46 -22.73 -9.65
CA LEU A 364 17.13 -21.46 -9.00
C LEU A 364 17.41 -20.24 -9.88
N LEU A 365 16.49 -19.28 -9.87
CA LEU A 365 16.70 -17.91 -10.33
C LEU A 365 16.44 -16.95 -9.16
N ILE A 366 17.51 -16.47 -8.53
CA ILE A 366 17.44 -15.75 -7.26
C ILE A 366 17.50 -14.24 -7.52
N GLY A 367 16.57 -13.49 -6.96
CA GLY A 367 16.48 -12.04 -7.10
C GLY A 367 16.68 -11.32 -5.77
N PHE A 368 17.21 -10.10 -5.83
CA PHE A 368 17.16 -9.13 -4.73
C PHE A 368 17.26 -7.70 -5.29
N ASN A 369 16.78 -6.73 -4.53
CA ASN A 369 16.81 -5.31 -4.87
C ASN A 369 18.14 -4.65 -4.43
N GLU A 370 18.48 -3.47 -4.95
CA GLU A 370 19.70 -2.73 -4.59
C GLU A 370 19.75 -2.35 -3.09
N ASP A 371 18.65 -1.80 -2.58
CA ASP A 371 18.46 -1.19 -1.26
C ASP A 371 17.42 -1.96 -0.41
N GLU A 372 17.68 -3.25 -0.15
CA GLU A 372 16.76 -4.13 0.59
C GLU A 372 16.47 -3.63 2.03
N GLY A 373 17.51 -3.36 2.81
CA GLY A 373 17.39 -3.07 4.24
C GLY A 373 16.77 -1.71 4.57
N LEU A 374 16.60 -0.85 3.57
CA LEU A 374 16.28 0.56 3.76
C LEU A 374 14.89 0.76 4.38
N ILE A 375 13.85 0.18 3.78
CA ILE A 375 12.48 0.38 4.30
C ILE A 375 12.25 -0.27 5.68
N PHE A 376 13.17 -1.11 6.14
CA PHE A 376 13.16 -1.75 7.45
C PHE A 376 14.05 -1.04 8.49
N THR A 377 14.79 -0.01 8.09
CA THR A 377 15.71 0.72 8.98
C THR A 377 14.96 1.79 9.76
N SER A 378 15.27 1.93 11.06
CA SER A 378 14.68 2.97 11.91
C SER A 378 15.25 4.36 11.59
N PRO A 379 14.42 5.41 11.43
CA PRO A 379 14.89 6.79 11.34
C PRO A 379 15.67 7.26 12.56
N GLU A 380 15.48 6.61 13.72
CA GLU A 380 16.23 6.89 14.95
C GLU A 380 17.63 6.25 14.94
N SER A 381 17.94 5.33 14.00
CA SER A 381 19.28 4.75 13.80
C SER A 381 20.19 5.67 12.98
N ASN A 382 20.21 6.97 13.33
CA ASN A 382 20.96 8.03 12.65
C ASN A 382 22.21 8.49 13.43
N ASP A 383 22.45 7.94 14.63
CA ASP A 383 23.67 8.06 15.43
C ASP A 383 24.11 6.69 15.98
N ASP A 384 25.24 6.63 16.70
CA ASP A 384 25.76 5.36 17.24
C ASP A 384 24.85 4.73 18.30
N ALA A 385 24.15 5.53 19.11
CA ALA A 385 23.23 5.02 20.12
C ALA A 385 21.99 4.38 19.46
N GLY A 386 21.42 5.04 18.45
CA GLY A 386 20.32 4.52 17.65
C GLY A 386 20.72 3.32 16.79
N TYR A 387 21.97 3.23 16.33
CA TYR A 387 22.50 2.04 15.67
C TYR A 387 22.62 0.86 16.66
N ARG A 388 23.16 1.11 17.87
CA ARG A 388 23.22 0.08 18.92
C ARG A 388 21.84 -0.41 19.35
N MET A 389 20.87 0.49 19.54
CA MET A 389 19.48 0.13 19.82
C MET A 389 18.84 -0.73 18.71
N PHE A 390 19.20 -0.49 17.45
CA PHE A 390 18.78 -1.34 16.33
C PHE A 390 19.39 -2.76 16.43
N LEU A 391 20.69 -2.88 16.74
CA LEU A 391 21.32 -4.18 16.94
C LEU A 391 20.72 -4.94 18.13
N GLU A 392 20.51 -4.28 19.27
CA GLU A 392 19.96 -4.90 20.49
C GLU A 392 18.49 -5.33 20.33
N SER A 393 17.69 -4.59 19.56
CA SER A 393 16.29 -4.96 19.29
C SER A 393 16.16 -6.05 18.23
N THR A 394 17.01 -6.06 17.21
CA THR A 394 16.98 -7.06 16.12
C THR A 394 17.64 -8.38 16.53
N TYR A 395 18.78 -8.32 17.24
CA TYR A 395 19.58 -9.48 17.63
C TYR A 395 19.59 -9.67 19.15
N SER A 396 18.41 -9.64 19.77
CA SER A 396 18.22 -9.64 21.23
C SER A 396 18.78 -10.85 22.00
N ASN A 397 19.15 -11.93 21.30
CA ASN A 397 19.82 -13.11 21.86
C ASN A 397 21.37 -13.10 21.68
N ALA A 398 21.93 -12.12 20.97
CA ALA A 398 23.37 -12.02 20.77
C ALA A 398 24.07 -11.59 22.08
N SER A 399 25.27 -12.13 22.33
CA SER A 399 26.10 -11.66 23.43
C SER A 399 26.58 -10.22 23.20
N PRO A 400 26.86 -9.43 24.25
CA PRO A 400 27.45 -8.09 24.10
C PRO A 400 28.69 -8.11 23.21
N GLU A 401 29.56 -9.10 23.35
CA GLU A 401 30.77 -9.26 22.54
C GLU A 401 30.45 -9.53 21.05
N THR A 402 29.33 -10.18 20.75
CA THR A 402 28.86 -10.39 19.37
C THR A 402 28.27 -9.10 18.77
N LEU A 403 27.49 -8.35 19.56
CA LEU A 403 26.97 -7.04 19.16
C LEU A 403 28.13 -6.06 18.89
N ASP A 404 29.11 -6.02 19.80
CA ASP A 404 30.32 -5.20 19.67
C ASP A 404 31.14 -5.61 18.44
N HIS A 405 31.22 -6.90 18.10
CA HIS A 405 31.88 -7.37 16.87
C HIS A 405 31.14 -6.92 15.60
N ILE A 406 29.80 -7.02 15.56
CA ILE A 406 28.98 -6.51 14.45
C ILE A 406 29.24 -4.99 14.30
N GLU A 407 29.15 -4.26 15.41
CA GLU A 407 29.25 -2.80 15.44
C GLU A 407 30.64 -2.24 15.12
N THR A 408 31.71 -2.89 15.59
CA THR A 408 33.08 -2.35 15.48
C THR A 408 33.93 -3.01 14.39
N THR A 409 33.58 -4.22 13.96
CA THR A 409 34.40 -5.01 13.01
C THR A 409 33.71 -5.23 11.67
N LEU A 410 32.44 -5.68 11.67
CA LEU A 410 31.72 -5.96 10.41
C LEU A 410 31.17 -4.68 9.76
N TYR A 411 30.64 -3.78 10.59
CA TYR A 411 30.02 -2.51 10.20
C TYR A 411 30.55 -1.34 11.06
N PRO A 412 31.85 -1.01 11.04
CA PRO A 412 32.41 0.11 11.80
C PRO A 412 31.81 1.47 11.38
N PRO A 413 31.89 2.52 12.22
CA PRO A 413 31.44 3.88 11.91
C PRO A 413 32.40 4.62 10.94
N VAL A 414 32.64 4.03 9.77
CA VAL A 414 33.50 4.55 8.69
C VAL A 414 32.61 4.91 7.51
N PHE A 415 32.53 6.20 7.19
CA PHE A 415 31.54 6.76 6.26
C PHE A 415 32.13 7.28 4.94
N ASP A 416 33.31 6.79 4.56
CA ASP A 416 33.97 7.12 3.29
C ASP A 416 33.46 6.29 2.09
N GLY A 417 32.48 5.41 2.31
CA GLY A 417 31.92 4.50 1.31
C GLY A 417 32.62 3.14 1.23
N SER A 418 33.79 2.95 1.85
CA SER A 418 34.57 1.70 1.73
C SER A 418 33.89 0.45 2.30
N TYR A 419 32.90 0.63 3.19
CA TYR A 419 32.09 -0.44 3.78
C TYR A 419 30.70 -0.60 3.14
N GLY A 420 30.40 0.14 2.06
CA GLY A 420 29.11 0.15 1.37
C GLY A 420 28.14 1.24 1.84
N TYR A 421 28.57 2.14 2.74
CA TYR A 421 27.72 3.20 3.29
C TYR A 421 28.49 4.51 3.57
N THR A 422 27.77 5.63 3.53
CA THR A 422 28.31 6.99 3.66
C THR A 422 27.67 7.80 4.81
N ASN A 423 26.80 7.18 5.61
CA ASN A 423 26.17 7.77 6.79
C ASN A 423 25.64 6.65 7.72
N GLN A 424 25.23 7.01 8.95
CA GLN A 424 24.77 6.05 9.97
C GLN A 424 23.52 5.27 9.57
N THR A 425 22.52 5.91 8.96
CA THR A 425 21.30 5.20 8.55
C THR A 425 21.58 4.28 7.35
N GLY A 426 22.55 4.62 6.50
CA GLY A 426 23.11 3.72 5.50
C GLY A 426 23.84 2.51 6.10
N ARG A 427 24.63 2.70 7.17
CA ARG A 427 25.27 1.62 7.95
C ARG A 427 24.23 0.66 8.52
N ALA A 428 23.14 1.19 9.10
CA ALA A 428 22.00 0.40 9.55
C ALA A 428 21.32 -0.36 8.39
N SER A 429 21.04 0.33 7.27
CA SER A 429 20.45 -0.27 6.06
C SER A 429 21.29 -1.42 5.51
N VAL A 430 22.61 -1.25 5.36
CA VAL A 430 23.50 -2.32 4.86
C VAL A 430 23.60 -3.48 5.86
N THR A 431 23.62 -3.20 7.17
CA THR A 431 23.57 -4.26 8.21
C THR A 431 22.28 -5.09 8.08
N LYS A 432 21.14 -4.42 7.93
CA LYS A 432 19.81 -5.02 7.76
C LYS A 432 19.69 -5.79 6.44
N ALA A 433 20.19 -5.22 5.35
CA ALA A 433 20.21 -5.83 4.03
C ALA A 433 21.02 -7.14 4.05
N GLU A 434 22.28 -7.11 4.46
CA GLU A 434 23.16 -8.29 4.42
C GLU A 434 22.72 -9.40 5.40
N SER A 435 22.28 -9.05 6.62
CA SER A 435 21.87 -10.05 7.62
C SER A 435 20.63 -10.85 7.22
N GLU A 436 19.59 -10.16 6.75
CA GLU A 436 18.27 -10.75 6.54
C GLU A 436 17.99 -11.07 5.07
N PHE A 437 18.47 -10.26 4.13
CA PHE A 437 18.12 -10.36 2.71
C PHE A 437 19.30 -10.79 1.82
N THR A 438 20.25 -9.88 1.60
CA THR A 438 21.25 -9.95 0.54
C THR A 438 22.17 -11.16 0.68
N CYS A 439 22.66 -11.54 1.86
CA CYS A 439 23.55 -12.70 1.94
C CYS A 439 22.86 -14.05 1.62
N LYS A 440 21.52 -14.12 1.64
CA LYS A 440 20.76 -15.37 1.43
C LYS A 440 20.94 -15.94 0.02
N TYR A 441 21.09 -15.12 -1.02
CA TYR A 441 21.34 -15.64 -2.37
C TYR A 441 22.72 -16.31 -2.48
N GLY A 442 23.72 -15.80 -1.76
CA GLY A 442 25.07 -16.39 -1.74
C GLY A 442 25.06 -17.80 -1.14
N PHE A 443 24.24 -18.03 -0.11
CA PHE A 443 24.04 -19.35 0.49
C PHE A 443 23.37 -20.32 -0.49
N LEU A 444 22.37 -19.87 -1.26
CA LEU A 444 21.73 -20.67 -2.31
C LEU A 444 22.68 -20.95 -3.48
N GLN A 445 23.50 -19.98 -3.90
CA GLN A 445 24.50 -20.20 -4.94
C GLN A 445 25.56 -21.23 -4.52
N ALA A 446 26.04 -21.15 -3.28
CA ALA A 446 26.98 -22.14 -2.73
C ALA A 446 26.35 -23.55 -2.67
N ALA A 447 25.08 -23.65 -2.30
CA ALA A 447 24.36 -24.92 -2.20
C ALA A 447 24.06 -25.57 -3.56
N TYR A 448 23.59 -24.79 -4.56
CA TYR A 448 23.10 -25.33 -5.83
C TYR A 448 24.10 -25.20 -7.00
N GLY A 449 25.18 -24.44 -6.83
CA GLY A 449 26.24 -24.27 -7.83
C GLY A 449 25.71 -23.85 -9.21
N ASN A 450 26.04 -24.62 -10.24
CA ASN A 450 25.63 -24.33 -11.63
C ASN A 450 24.11 -24.35 -11.88
N ARG A 451 23.30 -24.81 -10.91
CA ARG A 451 21.83 -24.75 -10.97
C ARG A 451 21.26 -23.43 -10.47
N ALA A 452 22.08 -22.59 -9.82
CA ALA A 452 21.70 -21.25 -9.37
C ALA A 452 22.19 -20.16 -10.32
N LYS A 453 21.25 -19.26 -10.64
CA LYS A 453 21.46 -18.01 -11.39
C LYS A 453 20.93 -16.88 -10.54
N SER A 454 21.48 -15.67 -10.68
CA SER A 454 21.02 -14.53 -9.88
C SER A 454 20.98 -13.22 -10.65
N TYR A 455 20.05 -12.36 -10.24
CA TYR A 455 19.93 -10.99 -10.72
C TYR A 455 19.81 -10.00 -9.55
N ARG A 456 20.28 -8.77 -9.77
CA ARG A 456 20.13 -7.61 -8.88
C ARG A 456 19.22 -6.61 -9.56
N PHE A 457 18.15 -6.20 -8.87
CA PHE A 457 17.22 -5.20 -9.37
C PHE A 457 17.61 -3.82 -8.82
N ASN A 458 18.19 -3.00 -9.70
CA ASN A 458 18.72 -1.67 -9.41
C ASN A 458 18.12 -0.63 -10.37
N VAL A 459 16.81 -0.74 -10.63
CA VAL A 459 16.06 0.38 -11.23
C VAL A 459 15.74 1.34 -10.09
N TYR A 460 16.37 2.51 -10.12
CA TYR A 460 16.32 3.49 -9.04
C TYR A 460 14.85 3.82 -8.66
N PRO A 461 14.48 3.76 -7.36
CA PRO A 461 15.37 3.67 -6.19
C PRO A 461 15.74 2.26 -5.70
N GLY A 462 15.36 1.18 -6.38
CA GLY A 462 15.79 -0.19 -6.03
C GLY A 462 15.47 -0.61 -4.59
N LEU A 463 14.35 -0.16 -4.02
CA LEU A 463 13.91 -0.56 -2.68
C LEU A 463 13.34 -1.98 -2.69
N HIS A 464 13.33 -2.66 -1.55
CA HIS A 464 12.61 -3.93 -1.35
C HIS A 464 11.20 -3.93 -1.98
N GLY A 465 10.91 -4.94 -2.81
CA GLY A 465 9.65 -5.11 -3.53
C GLY A 465 9.45 -4.22 -4.77
N SER A 466 10.42 -3.38 -5.16
CA SER A 466 10.30 -2.49 -6.33
C SER A 466 10.13 -3.26 -7.64
N GLU A 467 10.73 -4.45 -7.74
CA GLU A 467 10.64 -5.33 -8.91
C GLU A 467 9.24 -5.93 -9.12
N MET A 468 8.34 -5.83 -8.13
CA MET A 468 6.94 -6.27 -8.27
C MET A 468 6.16 -5.45 -9.31
N HIS A 469 6.47 -4.16 -9.45
CA HIS A 469 5.88 -3.32 -10.49
C HIS A 469 6.30 -3.69 -11.92
N TYR A 470 7.41 -4.43 -12.05
CA TYR A 470 7.94 -4.93 -13.31
C TYR A 470 7.52 -6.39 -13.56
N THR A 471 7.52 -7.22 -12.51
CA THR A 471 7.03 -8.62 -12.52
C THR A 471 5.57 -8.69 -13.00
N PHE A 472 4.71 -7.82 -12.46
CA PHE A 472 3.28 -7.77 -12.75
C PHE A 472 2.88 -6.52 -13.56
N TYR A 473 3.77 -6.06 -14.43
CA TYR A 473 3.49 -5.00 -15.39
C TYR A 473 2.43 -5.44 -16.41
N ASN A 474 1.43 -4.59 -16.65
CA ASN A 474 0.28 -4.89 -17.51
C ASN A 474 0.06 -3.83 -18.62
N GLY A 475 1.13 -3.13 -19.03
CA GLY A 475 1.08 -2.10 -20.08
C GLY A 475 0.95 -0.67 -19.54
N PRO A 476 1.24 0.34 -20.38
CA PRO A 476 1.43 1.73 -19.93
C PRO A 476 0.13 2.38 -19.44
N ASP A 477 -1.04 1.91 -19.89
CA ASP A 477 -2.34 2.39 -19.40
C ASP A 477 -2.63 1.99 -17.94
N ARG A 478 -2.08 0.86 -17.49
CA ARG A 478 -2.22 0.35 -16.11
C ARG A 478 -1.03 0.71 -15.23
N ASN A 479 0.17 0.83 -15.81
CA ASN A 479 1.43 1.06 -15.11
C ASN A 479 2.25 2.22 -15.76
N PRO A 480 1.73 3.46 -15.80
CA PRO A 480 2.33 4.56 -16.56
C PRO A 480 3.68 5.07 -16.03
N GLU A 481 4.06 4.69 -14.80
CA GLU A 481 5.33 5.06 -14.15
C GLU A 481 6.44 4.01 -14.36
N VAL A 482 6.14 2.88 -15.04
CA VAL A 482 7.05 1.74 -15.22
C VAL A 482 7.64 1.76 -16.63
N ASP A 483 8.95 1.53 -16.75
CA ASP A 483 9.61 1.38 -18.06
C ASP A 483 9.20 0.06 -18.72
N GLU A 484 8.51 0.16 -19.87
CA GLU A 484 7.98 -0.98 -20.62
C GLU A 484 9.06 -1.94 -21.12
N GLY A 485 10.22 -1.42 -21.55
CA GLY A 485 11.31 -2.23 -22.08
C GLY A 485 11.97 -3.08 -21.00
N ILE A 486 12.21 -2.48 -19.82
CA ILE A 486 12.72 -3.19 -18.65
C ILE A 486 11.67 -4.19 -18.14
N ALA A 487 10.39 -3.80 -18.06
CA ALA A 487 9.34 -4.67 -17.53
C ALA A 487 9.11 -5.91 -18.40
N VAL A 488 8.90 -5.74 -19.71
CA VAL A 488 8.71 -6.88 -20.63
C VAL A 488 9.97 -7.74 -20.67
N GLY A 489 11.16 -7.15 -20.74
CA GLY A 489 12.43 -7.88 -20.72
C GLY A 489 12.64 -8.69 -19.44
N PHE A 490 12.12 -8.23 -18.29
CA PHE A 490 12.17 -8.95 -17.02
C PHE A 490 11.12 -10.06 -16.93
N GLN A 491 9.89 -9.81 -17.38
CA GLN A 491 8.84 -10.82 -17.49
C GLN A 491 9.24 -11.99 -18.42
N GLU A 492 9.92 -11.69 -19.53
CA GLU A 492 10.51 -12.70 -20.43
C GLU A 492 11.59 -13.55 -19.72
N LEU A 493 12.46 -12.96 -18.88
CA LEU A 493 13.46 -13.71 -18.09
C LEU A 493 12.80 -14.70 -17.13
N LEU A 494 11.80 -14.24 -16.35
CA LEU A 494 11.10 -15.05 -15.35
C LEU A 494 10.33 -16.21 -16.01
N THR A 495 9.66 -15.92 -17.13
CA THR A 495 8.84 -16.92 -17.85
C THR A 495 9.69 -17.90 -18.65
N SER A 496 10.76 -17.44 -19.32
CA SER A 496 11.78 -18.30 -19.95
C SER A 496 12.43 -19.23 -18.92
N PHE A 497 12.70 -18.74 -17.71
CA PHE A 497 13.17 -19.59 -16.63
C PHE A 497 12.14 -20.67 -16.25
N ALA A 498 10.87 -20.33 -16.05
CA ALA A 498 9.83 -21.32 -15.75
C ALA A 498 9.66 -22.37 -16.86
N ALA A 499 9.69 -21.94 -18.13
CA ALA A 499 9.51 -22.81 -19.29
C ALA A 499 10.71 -23.73 -19.57
N THR A 500 11.94 -23.22 -19.41
CA THR A 500 13.17 -23.90 -19.88
C THR A 500 14.25 -24.06 -18.80
N GLY A 501 14.34 -23.17 -17.83
CA GLY A 501 15.46 -23.03 -16.88
C GLY A 501 16.59 -22.11 -17.36
N ASN A 502 16.48 -21.52 -18.55
CA ASN A 502 17.56 -20.71 -19.12
C ASN A 502 17.57 -19.25 -18.62
N ALA A 503 16.41 -18.66 -18.31
CA ALA A 503 16.28 -17.25 -17.93
C ALA A 503 16.87 -16.30 -19.00
N THR A 504 16.18 -16.20 -20.14
CA THR A 504 16.59 -15.38 -21.31
C THR A 504 15.46 -14.46 -21.75
N SER A 505 15.79 -13.29 -22.28
CA SER A 505 14.84 -12.36 -22.90
C SER A 505 15.43 -11.73 -24.16
N LEU A 506 14.61 -11.04 -24.97
CA LEU A 506 15.09 -10.26 -26.11
C LEU A 506 16.04 -9.13 -25.68
N ALA A 507 15.81 -8.55 -24.50
CA ALA A 507 16.65 -7.51 -23.92
C ALA A 507 17.94 -8.07 -23.28
N ALA A 508 17.94 -9.33 -22.83
CA ALA A 508 19.09 -10.04 -22.28
C ALA A 508 19.28 -11.41 -22.96
N PRO A 509 19.74 -11.46 -24.23
CA PRO A 509 19.80 -12.68 -25.03
C PRO A 509 20.88 -13.68 -24.57
N GLN A 510 21.89 -13.22 -23.83
CA GLN A 510 22.87 -14.08 -23.15
C GLN A 510 22.26 -14.78 -21.91
N GLY A 511 21.09 -14.33 -21.46
CA GLY A 511 20.42 -14.78 -20.25
C GLY A 511 21.13 -14.38 -18.96
N VAL A 512 20.59 -14.87 -17.83
CA VAL A 512 21.20 -14.73 -16.52
C VAL A 512 22.41 -15.67 -16.42
N PRO A 513 23.63 -15.17 -16.14
CA PRO A 513 24.81 -16.00 -16.05
C PRO A 513 24.71 -16.98 -14.87
N VAL A 514 25.40 -18.12 -14.99
CA VAL A 514 25.77 -18.93 -13.83
C VAL A 514 26.77 -18.12 -13.02
N TYR A 515 26.57 -18.05 -11.71
CA TYR A 515 27.37 -17.19 -10.82
C TYR A 515 28.87 -17.52 -10.84
N GLY A 516 29.19 -18.80 -10.62
CA GLY A 516 30.53 -19.36 -10.74
C GLY A 516 31.60 -18.71 -9.85
N GLU A 517 32.87 -19.06 -10.10
CA GLU A 517 34.02 -18.47 -9.40
C GLU A 517 34.20 -16.97 -9.71
N GLU A 518 33.71 -16.52 -10.88
CA GLU A 518 33.78 -15.13 -11.31
C GLU A 518 32.77 -14.21 -10.58
N ARG A 519 31.83 -14.79 -9.81
CA ARG A 519 30.76 -14.11 -9.07
C ARG A 519 29.93 -13.17 -9.97
N ARG A 520 29.56 -13.62 -11.18
CA ARG A 520 28.82 -12.79 -12.16
C ARG A 520 27.31 -12.90 -11.98
N MET A 521 26.60 -11.79 -12.14
CA MET A 521 25.14 -11.75 -12.05
C MET A 521 24.55 -10.70 -13.00
N LEU A 522 23.26 -10.85 -13.32
CA LEU A 522 22.54 -9.89 -14.16
C LEU A 522 22.13 -8.68 -13.31
N TYR A 523 22.49 -7.48 -13.72
CA TYR A 523 21.97 -6.23 -13.16
C TYR A 523 20.86 -5.71 -14.07
N ILE A 524 19.75 -5.29 -13.48
CA ILE A 524 18.60 -4.69 -14.15
C ILE A 524 18.44 -3.27 -13.61
N SER A 525 18.80 -2.25 -14.40
CA SER A 525 18.83 -0.85 -13.97
C SER A 525 18.11 0.07 -14.95
N ASN A 526 18.08 1.38 -14.68
CA ASN A 526 17.51 2.39 -15.58
C ASN A 526 18.17 2.41 -16.97
N GLU A 527 19.40 1.90 -17.09
CA GLU A 527 20.16 1.73 -18.33
C GLU A 527 19.83 0.41 -19.07
N GLY A 528 19.01 -0.46 -18.48
CA GLY A 528 18.59 -1.74 -19.04
C GLY A 528 19.25 -2.95 -18.36
N PHE A 529 19.73 -3.90 -19.17
CA PHE A 529 20.21 -5.21 -18.72
C PHE A 529 21.73 -5.32 -18.91
N GLY A 530 22.48 -5.46 -17.82
CA GLY A 530 23.93 -5.59 -17.82
C GLY A 530 24.42 -6.81 -17.05
N ILE A 531 25.65 -7.27 -17.31
CA ILE A 531 26.31 -8.27 -16.45
C ILE A 531 27.39 -7.55 -15.65
N ALA A 532 27.32 -7.66 -14.32
CA ALA A 532 28.33 -7.14 -13.42
C ALA A 532 28.76 -8.21 -12.42
N LYS A 533 29.81 -7.89 -11.65
CA LYS A 533 30.30 -8.73 -10.57
C LYS A 533 29.56 -8.38 -9.29
N ASP A 534 29.24 -9.39 -8.50
CA ASP A 534 28.71 -9.25 -7.15
C ASP A 534 29.70 -8.54 -6.20
N GLU A 535 29.19 -7.52 -5.52
CA GLU A 535 29.92 -6.59 -4.65
C GLU A 535 29.81 -6.93 -3.15
N THR A 536 29.00 -7.94 -2.76
CA THR A 536 28.84 -8.33 -1.36
C THR A 536 30.14 -8.84 -0.73
N VAL A 537 30.31 -8.53 0.56
CA VAL A 537 31.51 -8.85 1.35
C VAL A 537 31.40 -10.29 1.90
N PRO A 538 32.19 -11.26 1.41
CA PRO A 538 31.98 -12.68 1.73
C PRO A 538 32.10 -13.01 3.21
N GLU A 539 33.03 -12.36 3.93
CA GLU A 539 33.24 -12.63 5.36
C GLU A 539 32.07 -12.16 6.24
N ARG A 540 31.36 -11.09 5.84
CA ARG A 540 30.12 -10.67 6.53
C ARG A 540 29.01 -11.69 6.31
N CYS A 541 28.80 -12.13 5.08
CA CYS A 541 27.82 -13.17 4.78
C CYS A 541 28.13 -14.49 5.49
N LYS A 542 29.41 -14.86 5.61
CA LYS A 542 29.86 -16.04 6.36
C LYS A 542 29.62 -15.91 7.86
N PHE A 543 29.77 -14.72 8.44
CA PHE A 543 29.33 -14.44 9.81
C PHE A 543 27.82 -14.65 9.96
N TRP A 544 27.00 -14.09 9.06
CA TRP A 544 25.54 -14.28 9.11
C TRP A 544 25.13 -15.75 8.93
N GLN A 545 25.81 -16.51 8.06
CA GLN A 545 25.54 -17.95 7.89
C GLN A 545 25.87 -18.78 9.14
N SER A 546 26.85 -18.35 9.94
CA SER A 546 27.26 -19.06 11.17
C SER A 546 26.19 -19.10 12.25
N GLY A 547 25.22 -18.17 12.21
CA GLY A 547 24.18 -18.03 13.23
C GLY A 547 24.68 -17.69 14.64
N ILE A 548 25.91 -17.19 14.82
CA ILE A 548 26.48 -16.88 16.15
C ILE A 548 25.64 -15.84 16.91
N TYR A 549 25.04 -14.88 16.21
CA TYR A 549 24.13 -13.87 16.75
C TYR A 549 22.82 -14.43 17.34
N LEU A 550 22.50 -15.70 17.14
CA LEU A 550 21.35 -16.38 17.73
C LEU A 550 21.61 -16.88 19.16
N GLY A 551 22.87 -16.82 19.62
CA GLY A 551 23.29 -17.29 20.94
C GLY A 551 23.53 -18.80 21.01
N ALA A 552 23.99 -19.26 22.17
CA ALA A 552 24.48 -20.64 22.37
C ALA A 552 23.38 -21.72 22.50
N SER A 553 22.09 -21.37 22.34
CA SER A 553 20.95 -22.24 22.66
C SER A 553 20.38 -23.03 21.46
N MET A 554 21.23 -23.48 20.53
CA MET A 554 20.80 -24.52 19.60
C MET A 554 20.76 -25.87 20.32
N ARG A 555 19.67 -26.64 20.16
CA ARG A 555 19.32 -27.78 21.03
C ARG A 555 20.39 -28.88 21.07
N GLY A 556 21.22 -28.86 22.11
CA GLY A 556 21.97 -30.02 22.60
C GLY A 556 21.17 -30.75 23.69
N SER A 557 20.90 -32.05 23.53
CA SER A 557 20.09 -32.83 24.47
C SER A 557 20.77 -33.05 25.83
N SER A 558 20.16 -32.63 26.95
CA SER A 558 20.36 -33.25 28.27
C SER A 558 19.29 -32.81 29.31
N ASN A 559 19.25 -33.49 30.46
CA ASN A 559 18.12 -33.52 31.38
C ASN A 559 18.15 -32.47 32.53
N ARG A 560 16.93 -32.17 33.01
CA ARG A 560 16.47 -31.61 34.32
C ARG A 560 17.38 -31.89 35.55
N PRO A 561 17.33 -31.08 36.66
CA PRO A 561 16.07 -30.77 37.38
C PRO A 561 15.88 -29.35 37.98
N LYS A 562 14.74 -29.20 38.67
CA LYS A 562 14.08 -27.99 39.22
C LYS A 562 14.70 -27.46 40.52
N ASP A 563 14.54 -26.15 40.78
CA ASP A 563 13.74 -25.56 41.89
C ASP A 563 13.91 -24.00 41.91
N LEU A 564 13.14 -23.14 42.60
CA LEU A 564 12.05 -23.33 43.60
C LEU A 564 10.90 -22.30 43.36
N ALA A 565 10.25 -21.73 44.40
CA ALA A 565 9.11 -20.78 44.29
C ALA A 565 9.15 -19.63 45.36
N PRO A 566 8.05 -18.94 45.78
CA PRO A 566 7.81 -17.53 45.35
C PRO A 566 7.53 -16.49 46.49
N GLY A 567 7.42 -15.21 46.11
CA GLY A 567 6.86 -14.10 46.92
C GLY A 567 7.19 -12.73 46.31
N GLY A 568 6.46 -11.63 46.51
CA GLY A 568 5.18 -11.39 47.19
C GLY A 568 4.80 -9.90 47.09
N LEU A 569 3.50 -9.57 47.01
CA LEU A 569 2.98 -8.18 46.94
C LEU A 569 3.14 -7.43 48.28
N PRO A 570 3.11 -6.07 48.31
CA PRO A 570 1.83 -5.42 48.65
C PRO A 570 1.51 -4.05 47.99
N HIS A 571 0.21 -3.83 47.77
CA HIS A 571 -0.51 -2.54 47.68
C HIS A 571 -0.50 -1.78 49.05
N CYS A 572 -0.88 -0.51 49.28
CA CYS A 572 -1.35 0.65 48.51
C CYS A 572 -1.39 1.94 49.42
N VAL A 573 -1.95 3.05 48.91
CA VAL A 573 -2.77 4.10 49.62
C VAL A 573 -2.17 5.50 49.89
N ASN A 574 -2.60 6.46 49.05
CA ASN A 574 -3.06 7.86 49.27
C ASN A 574 -2.46 8.84 50.32
N ASN A 575 -2.36 10.12 49.91
CA ASN A 575 -3.30 11.15 50.41
C ASN A 575 -3.42 12.44 49.56
N ASN A 576 -4.65 12.67 49.06
CA ASN A 576 -5.44 13.91 48.97
C ASN A 576 -4.79 15.31 48.79
N ALA A 577 -5.33 16.07 47.83
CA ALA A 577 -6.01 17.36 48.11
C ALA A 577 -7.05 17.72 47.02
N ASN A 578 -8.26 18.09 47.44
CA ASN A 578 -9.36 18.52 46.55
C ASN A 578 -9.23 19.99 46.15
N PHE A 579 -9.86 20.40 45.03
CA PHE A 579 -10.75 21.55 45.04
C PHE A 579 -11.88 21.42 44.00
N ILE A 580 -13.12 21.58 44.47
CA ILE A 580 -14.35 21.67 43.67
C ILE A 580 -14.71 23.16 43.55
N LEU A 581 -15.25 23.59 42.41
CA LEU A 581 -16.37 24.56 42.37
C LEU A 581 -17.05 24.59 40.99
N THR A 582 -18.31 25.00 40.99
CA THR A 582 -19.34 24.64 40.00
C THR A 582 -19.90 25.83 39.21
N THR A 583 -20.31 25.55 37.96
CA THR A 583 -21.49 26.10 37.25
C THR A 583 -21.88 27.60 37.34
N SER A 584 -22.00 28.25 36.18
CA SER A 584 -23.09 29.18 35.83
C SER A 584 -23.20 29.26 34.30
N GLN A 585 -24.22 28.69 33.65
CA GLN A 585 -25.54 29.27 33.39
C GLN A 585 -25.53 30.63 32.66
N SER A 586 -26.12 30.61 31.46
CA SER A 586 -26.37 31.74 30.56
C SER A 586 -27.61 32.54 30.98
N PRO A 587 -27.66 33.85 30.67
CA PRO A 587 -28.92 34.57 30.44
C PRO A 587 -28.86 35.34 29.08
N PRO A 588 -29.89 36.08 28.65
CA PRO A 588 -30.79 35.56 27.63
C PRO A 588 -30.72 36.30 26.28
N VAL A 589 -31.37 35.72 25.27
CA VAL A 589 -31.66 36.34 23.98
C VAL A 589 -32.60 37.54 24.18
N SER A 590 -32.25 38.68 23.59
CA SER A 590 -33.19 39.79 23.36
C SER A 590 -33.42 39.94 21.85
N GLU A 591 -34.66 39.76 21.41
CA GLU A 591 -35.06 40.08 20.04
C GLU A 591 -34.98 41.59 19.79
N SER A 592 -34.40 41.98 18.65
CA SER A 592 -34.73 43.27 18.03
C SER A 592 -34.85 43.07 16.52
N GLN A 593 -36.08 43.09 16.03
CA GLN A 593 -36.39 43.01 14.61
C GLN A 593 -35.94 44.29 13.90
N HIS A 594 -34.93 44.20 13.03
CA HIS A 594 -34.73 45.17 11.96
C HIS A 594 -34.59 44.46 10.62
N THR A 595 -35.75 44.16 10.05
CA THR A 595 -35.91 43.88 8.62
C THR A 595 -35.50 45.12 7.82
N MET A 596 -34.31 45.11 7.22
CA MET A 596 -34.01 45.99 6.09
C MET A 596 -34.21 45.20 4.79
N PRO A 597 -34.92 45.76 3.79
CA PRO A 597 -35.10 45.10 2.50
C PRO A 597 -33.77 45.03 1.72
N PRO A 598 -33.60 44.07 0.80
CA PRO A 598 -32.37 43.94 0.04
C PRO A 598 -32.17 45.15 -0.88
N SER A 599 -31.09 45.91 -0.64
CA SER A 599 -30.67 46.97 -1.56
C SER A 599 -30.23 46.33 -2.88
N ALA A 600 -30.99 46.56 -3.96
CA ALA A 600 -30.69 46.02 -5.27
C ALA A 600 -29.27 46.40 -5.75
N HIS A 601 -28.38 45.41 -5.88
CA HIS A 601 -26.97 45.64 -6.18
C HIS A 601 -26.75 46.06 -7.64
N GLN A 602 -26.72 47.38 -7.88
CA GLN A 602 -26.68 47.95 -9.22
C GLN A 602 -25.39 47.67 -10.02
N SER A 603 -24.28 47.25 -9.38
CA SER A 603 -23.11 46.59 -10.01
C SER A 603 -21.99 46.31 -8.98
N LEU A 604 -21.00 45.46 -9.33
CA LEU A 604 -19.77 45.24 -8.51
C LEU A 604 -18.90 46.51 -8.40
N HIS A 605 -18.88 47.31 -9.46
CA HIS A 605 -18.23 48.62 -9.46
C HIS A 605 -18.93 49.59 -8.50
N GLY A 606 -20.26 49.65 -8.52
CA GLY A 606 -21.05 50.43 -7.57
C GLY A 606 -20.75 50.06 -6.12
N LEU A 607 -20.72 48.76 -5.80
CA LEU A 607 -20.32 48.26 -4.47
C LEU A 607 -18.90 48.68 -4.09
N SER A 608 -17.96 48.64 -5.04
CA SER A 608 -16.57 49.07 -4.82
C SER A 608 -16.43 50.58 -4.52
N VAL A 609 -17.33 51.40 -5.08
CA VAL A 609 -17.35 52.87 -4.88
C VAL A 609 -18.06 53.22 -3.57
N GLU A 610 -19.22 52.63 -3.30
CA GLU A 610 -20.01 52.86 -2.09
C GLU A 610 -19.30 52.32 -0.83
N LYS A 611 -18.66 51.15 -0.96
CA LYS A 611 -17.96 50.46 0.12
C LYS A 611 -16.53 50.22 -0.31
N SER A 612 -15.65 51.20 -0.09
CA SER A 612 -14.23 51.14 -0.49
C SER A 612 -13.45 49.93 0.06
N TRP A 613 -13.93 49.29 1.13
CA TRP A 613 -13.39 48.04 1.66
C TRP A 613 -13.75 46.80 0.85
N PHE A 614 -14.75 46.85 -0.05
CA PHE A 614 -15.15 45.72 -0.88
C PHE A 614 -14.13 45.38 -1.97
N ALA A 615 -13.38 46.38 -2.45
CA ALA A 615 -12.33 46.24 -3.46
C ALA A 615 -11.02 45.65 -2.89
N MET A 616 -11.13 44.62 -2.04
CA MET A 616 -10.02 43.92 -1.42
C MET A 616 -9.54 42.73 -2.26
N HIS A 617 -8.25 42.44 -2.14
CA HIS A 617 -7.65 41.25 -2.74
C HIS A 617 -8.29 39.97 -2.17
N PRO A 618 -8.61 38.93 -2.98
CA PRO A 618 -9.42 37.77 -2.60
C PRO A 618 -9.08 37.10 -1.27
N VAL A 619 -7.79 36.93 -0.94
CA VAL A 619 -7.32 36.30 0.30
C VAL A 619 -7.67 37.07 1.59
N PHE A 620 -8.19 38.30 1.45
CA PHE A 620 -8.63 39.17 2.55
C PHE A 620 -10.15 39.36 2.62
N TRP A 621 -10.93 38.62 1.83
CA TRP A 621 -12.38 38.60 1.97
C TRP A 621 -12.76 38.13 3.39
N THR A 622 -13.84 38.72 3.92
CA THR A 622 -14.37 38.53 5.28
C THR A 622 -15.84 38.12 5.22
N SER A 623 -16.44 37.67 6.32
CA SER A 623 -17.88 37.39 6.39
C SER A 623 -18.74 38.58 5.92
N GLN A 624 -18.30 39.82 6.16
CA GLN A 624 -18.94 41.03 5.65
C GLN A 624 -19.07 41.07 4.12
N HIS A 625 -18.15 40.44 3.38
CA HIS A 625 -18.27 40.30 1.92
C HIS A 625 -19.35 39.28 1.55
N LEU A 626 -19.49 38.20 2.32
CA LEU A 626 -20.51 37.18 2.11
C LEU A 626 -21.90 37.73 2.42
N ASP A 627 -22.06 38.43 3.55
CA ASP A 627 -23.30 39.09 3.94
C ASP A 627 -23.74 40.15 2.92
N LEU A 628 -22.79 40.98 2.45
CA LEU A 628 -23.06 41.99 1.43
C LEU A 628 -23.51 41.40 0.09
N LEU A 629 -23.07 40.18 -0.25
CA LEU A 629 -23.43 39.50 -1.49
C LEU A 629 -24.57 38.48 -1.32
N GLY A 630 -25.08 38.28 -0.10
CA GLY A 630 -26.09 37.27 0.20
C GLY A 630 -25.58 35.82 0.11
N ILE A 631 -24.26 35.60 0.18
CA ILE A 631 -23.65 34.27 0.12
C ILE A 631 -23.82 33.57 1.47
N ARG A 632 -24.18 32.29 1.43
CA ARG A 632 -24.39 31.44 2.60
C ARG A 632 -23.70 30.09 2.42
N PHE A 633 -23.17 29.55 3.52
CA PHE A 633 -22.73 28.16 3.60
C PHE A 633 -23.89 27.31 4.15
N LEU A 634 -24.09 26.14 3.56
CA LEU A 634 -25.03 25.12 4.02
C LEU A 634 -24.22 23.87 4.34
N HIS A 635 -24.07 23.57 5.63
CA HIS A 635 -23.41 22.36 6.11
C HIS A 635 -24.40 21.20 6.11
N LEU A 636 -24.00 20.05 5.55
CA LEU A 636 -24.81 18.84 5.48
C LEU A 636 -24.20 17.72 6.32
N ASP A 637 -25.06 16.92 6.94
CA ASP A 637 -24.67 15.85 7.88
C ASP A 637 -24.08 14.59 7.20
N GLY A 638 -23.98 14.56 5.86
CA GLY A 638 -23.36 13.45 5.13
C GLY A 638 -23.32 13.65 3.61
N PRO A 639 -22.63 12.76 2.87
CA PRO A 639 -22.56 12.78 1.41
C PRO A 639 -23.95 12.58 0.78
N ARG A 640 -24.20 13.30 -0.32
CA ARG A 640 -25.51 13.28 -1.02
C ARG A 640 -25.58 12.22 -2.09
N HIS A 641 -24.42 11.81 -2.62
CA HIS A 641 -24.35 10.88 -3.74
C HIS A 641 -23.87 9.53 -3.20
N ALA A 642 -24.71 8.51 -3.34
CA ALA A 642 -24.30 7.15 -3.07
C ALA A 642 -23.14 6.78 -4.02
N ALA A 643 -22.11 6.11 -3.50
CA ALA A 643 -21.16 5.46 -4.39
C ALA A 643 -21.91 4.41 -5.20
N GLN A 644 -22.09 4.65 -6.50
CA GLN A 644 -22.43 3.58 -7.41
C GLN A 644 -21.13 2.82 -7.69
N PRO A 645 -20.95 1.57 -7.20
CA PRO A 645 -20.05 0.69 -7.90
C PRO A 645 -20.60 0.55 -9.31
N ARG A 646 -19.76 0.80 -10.33
CA ARG A 646 -20.05 0.20 -11.63
C ARG A 646 -20.09 -1.31 -11.37
N ARG A 647 -21.28 -1.89 -11.45
CA ARG A 647 -21.43 -3.31 -11.67
C ARG A 647 -20.79 -3.57 -13.02
N GLU A 648 -19.92 -4.56 -13.07
CA GLU A 648 -18.87 -4.70 -14.08
C GLU A 648 -17.70 -3.70 -13.84
N ASN A 649 -16.48 -4.24 -13.68
CA ASN A 649 -15.22 -3.54 -13.83
C ASN A 649 -14.66 -2.72 -12.65
N ALA A 650 -14.80 -3.23 -11.42
CA ALA A 650 -14.08 -2.71 -10.26
C ALA A 650 -12.65 -3.28 -10.19
N VAL A 651 -11.70 -2.58 -10.80
CA VAL A 651 -10.25 -2.83 -10.60
C VAL A 651 -9.94 -2.83 -9.10
N LYS A 652 -9.34 -3.92 -8.60
CA LYS A 652 -8.93 -4.02 -7.19
C LYS A 652 -7.98 -2.86 -6.85
N LEU A 653 -8.43 -1.98 -5.97
CA LEU A 653 -7.59 -0.93 -5.41
C LEU A 653 -6.79 -1.50 -4.24
N ASP A 654 -5.49 -1.22 -4.23
CA ASP A 654 -4.55 -1.62 -3.18
C ASP A 654 -4.99 -1.07 -1.80
N PRO A 655 -5.41 -1.93 -0.85
CA PRO A 655 -5.89 -1.52 0.48
C PRO A 655 -4.88 -0.66 1.23
N VAL A 656 -3.61 -1.05 1.19
CA VAL A 656 -2.51 -0.40 1.91
C VAL A 656 -2.28 0.99 1.34
N LYS A 657 -2.24 1.15 0.01
CA LYS A 657 -2.10 2.46 -0.64
C LYS A 657 -3.29 3.38 -0.43
N ILE A 658 -4.52 2.85 -0.38
CA ILE A 658 -5.70 3.66 -0.05
C ILE A 658 -5.59 4.20 1.38
N VAL A 659 -5.35 3.33 2.36
CA VAL A 659 -5.20 3.72 3.77
C VAL A 659 -4.02 4.70 3.94
N PHE A 660 -2.88 4.42 3.31
CA PHE A 660 -1.71 5.30 3.27
C PHE A 660 -2.05 6.71 2.76
N HIS A 661 -2.68 6.83 1.59
CA HIS A 661 -3.00 8.14 1.03
C HIS A 661 -4.10 8.87 1.82
N ILE A 662 -5.02 8.16 2.46
CA ILE A 662 -5.98 8.76 3.40
C ILE A 662 -5.24 9.29 4.64
N MET A 663 -4.34 8.50 5.23
CA MET A 663 -3.51 8.93 6.38
C MET A 663 -2.61 10.12 6.02
N ARG A 664 -2.06 10.20 4.80
CA ARG A 664 -1.32 11.41 4.34
C ARG A 664 -2.24 12.61 4.17
N LEU A 665 -3.41 12.42 3.57
CA LEU A 665 -4.39 13.49 3.36
C LEU A 665 -4.89 14.07 4.70
N ALA A 666 -5.03 13.24 5.73
CA ALA A 666 -5.30 13.61 7.12
C ALA A 666 -4.08 14.26 7.80
N SER A 667 -3.02 13.48 8.03
CA SER A 667 -2.03 13.75 9.08
C SER A 667 -0.76 14.46 8.62
N ILE A 668 -0.33 14.32 7.35
CA ILE A 668 0.93 14.91 6.87
C ILE A 668 0.76 16.41 6.56
N PRO A 669 1.54 17.33 7.16
CA PRO A 669 1.35 18.78 6.99
C PRO A 669 1.96 19.37 5.70
N GLU A 670 2.66 18.56 4.90
CA GLU A 670 3.38 19.03 3.71
C GLU A 670 2.45 19.15 2.49
N PRO A 671 2.33 20.34 1.84
CA PRO A 671 1.37 20.55 0.76
C PRO A 671 1.55 19.65 -0.47
N GLU A 672 2.80 19.33 -0.84
CA GLU A 672 3.09 18.48 -2.00
C GLU A 672 2.61 17.04 -1.79
N ASP A 673 2.67 16.54 -0.57
CA ASP A 673 2.28 15.17 -0.24
C ASP A 673 0.78 15.00 -0.04
N LYS A 674 0.12 16.03 0.52
CA LYS A 674 -1.34 16.12 0.48
C LYS A 674 -1.85 16.19 -0.97
N LEU A 675 -1.13 16.87 -1.88
CA LEU A 675 -1.44 16.87 -3.31
C LEU A 675 -1.28 15.50 -3.97
N LYS A 676 -0.12 14.83 -3.78
CA LYS A 676 0.10 13.47 -4.32
C LYS A 676 -1.00 12.50 -3.86
N SER A 677 -1.42 12.64 -2.60
CA SER A 677 -2.48 11.81 -2.03
C SER A 677 -3.87 12.15 -2.56
N ALA A 678 -4.20 13.44 -2.71
CA ALA A 678 -5.44 13.85 -3.38
C ALA A 678 -5.47 13.42 -4.85
N PHE A 679 -4.32 13.43 -5.55
CA PHE A 679 -4.21 12.88 -6.90
C PHE A 679 -4.49 11.38 -6.92
N TYR A 680 -3.85 10.59 -6.05
CA TYR A 680 -4.10 9.14 -5.97
C TYR A 680 -5.58 8.83 -5.69
N LEU A 681 -6.15 9.48 -4.68
CA LEU A 681 -7.52 9.23 -4.21
C LEU A 681 -8.61 9.70 -5.19
N LEU A 682 -8.35 10.75 -5.98
CA LEU A 682 -9.29 11.23 -7.01
C LEU A 682 -9.10 10.54 -8.36
N CYS A 683 -7.89 10.08 -8.70
CA CYS A 683 -7.54 9.49 -10.00
C CYS A 683 -7.36 7.96 -9.95
N VAL A 684 -7.98 7.28 -8.99
CA VAL A 684 -7.98 5.81 -8.91
C VAL A 684 -8.41 5.16 -10.24
N PRO A 685 -7.94 3.94 -10.56
CA PRO A 685 -8.47 3.14 -11.68
C PRO A 685 -10.00 3.19 -11.78
N GLY A 686 -10.53 3.38 -12.99
CA GLY A 686 -11.95 3.59 -13.24
C GLY A 686 -12.48 5.01 -12.99
N SER A 687 -11.78 5.86 -12.21
CA SER A 687 -12.15 7.27 -12.05
C SER A 687 -12.01 8.02 -13.38
N PRO A 688 -13.00 8.86 -13.76
CA PRO A 688 -12.90 9.72 -14.94
C PRO A 688 -12.12 11.02 -14.66
N LEU A 689 -11.56 11.20 -13.46
CA LEU A 689 -10.84 12.42 -13.10
C LEU A 689 -9.35 12.32 -13.48
N ARG A 690 -8.81 13.39 -14.08
CA ARG A 690 -7.37 13.53 -14.36
C ARG A 690 -6.86 14.93 -13.98
N PRO A 691 -5.61 15.05 -13.50
CA PRO A 691 -5.03 16.31 -13.02
C PRO A 691 -4.76 17.28 -14.17
N ARG A 692 -4.42 18.53 -13.82
CA ARG A 692 -4.04 19.55 -14.80
C ARG A 692 -3.00 20.52 -14.25
N SER A 693 -1.97 20.77 -15.06
CA SER A 693 -0.69 21.40 -14.68
C SER A 693 -0.69 22.91 -14.39
N LYS A 694 -1.83 23.59 -14.29
CA LYS A 694 -1.87 25.05 -14.04
C LYS A 694 -2.97 25.44 -13.02
N PRO A 695 -2.61 26.14 -11.93
CA PRO A 695 -3.60 26.64 -10.97
C PRO A 695 -4.52 27.69 -11.62
N PRO A 696 -5.77 27.83 -11.18
CA PRO A 696 -6.66 28.85 -11.68
C PRO A 696 -6.28 30.21 -11.08
N LYS A 697 -6.54 31.28 -11.83
CA LYS A 697 -6.35 32.66 -11.40
C LYS A 697 -7.71 33.29 -11.16
N PHE A 698 -7.81 34.14 -10.14
CA PHE A 698 -8.99 34.97 -9.92
C PHE A 698 -8.87 36.22 -10.80
N TYR A 699 -9.87 36.46 -11.63
CA TYR A 699 -9.94 37.60 -12.53
C TYR A 699 -10.95 38.64 -12.04
N TYR A 700 -10.59 39.91 -12.19
CA TYR A 700 -11.47 41.05 -11.96
C TYR A 700 -11.17 42.14 -12.99
N ALA A 701 -12.20 42.73 -13.60
CA ALA A 701 -12.06 43.72 -14.68
C ALA A 701 -11.14 43.25 -15.84
N GLY A 702 -11.28 41.99 -16.26
CA GLY A 702 -10.44 41.35 -17.28
C GLY A 702 -8.99 41.08 -16.88
N ARG A 703 -8.56 41.39 -15.65
CA ARG A 703 -7.18 41.24 -15.17
C ARG A 703 -7.08 40.11 -14.15
N ALA A 704 -6.03 39.29 -14.23
CA ALA A 704 -5.70 38.35 -13.18
C ALA A 704 -5.19 39.12 -11.95
N VAL A 705 -5.94 39.09 -10.85
CA VAL A 705 -5.62 39.82 -9.62
C VAL A 705 -5.09 38.93 -8.50
N HIS A 706 -5.29 37.61 -8.59
CA HIS A 706 -4.71 36.63 -7.69
C HIS A 706 -4.42 35.31 -8.40
N GLU A 707 -3.36 34.62 -8.00
CA GLU A 707 -3.04 33.25 -8.43
C GLU A 707 -3.34 32.32 -7.25
N THR A 708 -4.25 31.37 -7.46
CA THR A 708 -4.77 30.57 -6.34
C THR A 708 -3.85 29.40 -5.99
N LEU A 709 -3.85 29.00 -4.72
CA LEU A 709 -3.18 27.79 -4.26
C LEU A 709 -4.11 26.58 -4.39
N CYS A 710 -4.64 26.38 -5.60
CA CYS A 710 -5.63 25.36 -5.93
C CYS A 710 -5.19 24.56 -7.16
N TYR A 711 -5.18 23.24 -7.03
CA TYR A 711 -4.87 22.30 -8.10
C TYR A 711 -6.16 21.87 -8.78
N VAL A 712 -6.13 21.64 -10.10
CA VAL A 712 -7.35 21.43 -10.89
C VAL A 712 -7.38 20.02 -11.47
N PHE A 713 -8.53 19.37 -11.35
CA PHE A 713 -8.85 18.13 -12.04
C PHE A 713 -9.96 18.39 -13.07
N HIS A 714 -10.02 17.52 -14.07
CA HIS A 714 -11.06 17.56 -15.10
C HIS A 714 -11.60 16.15 -15.35
N VAL A 715 -12.82 16.09 -15.86
CA VAL A 715 -13.46 14.86 -16.30
C VAL A 715 -12.98 14.52 -17.72
N THR A 716 -12.48 13.31 -17.92
CA THR A 716 -12.14 12.75 -19.24
C THR A 716 -13.38 12.24 -19.95
N ASN A 717 -13.43 12.39 -21.29
CA ASN A 717 -14.53 11.92 -22.14
C ASN A 717 -15.94 12.36 -21.66
N PRO A 718 -16.19 13.67 -21.48
CA PRO A 718 -17.47 14.17 -20.99
C PRO A 718 -18.61 13.86 -21.97
N SER A 719 -19.77 13.46 -21.43
CA SER A 719 -20.97 13.08 -22.19
C SER A 719 -21.42 14.21 -23.15
N PRO A 720 -21.75 13.91 -24.42
CA PRO A 720 -22.12 14.93 -25.40
C PRO A 720 -23.32 15.77 -24.95
N GLY A 721 -23.09 17.07 -24.74
CA GLY A 721 -24.12 18.03 -24.33
C GLY A 721 -24.21 18.28 -22.81
N ALA A 722 -23.60 17.42 -21.99
CA ALA A 722 -23.54 17.60 -20.54
C ALA A 722 -22.33 18.46 -20.12
N GLN A 723 -22.48 19.27 -19.06
CA GLN A 723 -21.41 20.13 -18.55
C GLN A 723 -20.76 19.51 -17.30
N PRO A 724 -19.49 19.04 -17.39
CA PRO A 724 -18.81 18.47 -16.23
C PRO A 724 -18.47 19.54 -15.18
N PRO A 725 -18.43 19.18 -13.88
CA PRO A 725 -17.90 20.05 -12.85
C PRO A 725 -16.41 20.33 -13.06
N VAL A 726 -15.96 21.53 -12.70
CA VAL A 726 -14.52 21.77 -12.49
C VAL A 726 -14.18 21.51 -11.03
N ILE A 727 -13.27 20.57 -10.85
CA ILE A 727 -12.84 20.05 -9.55
C ILE A 727 -11.52 20.72 -9.16
N GLY A 728 -11.50 21.29 -7.97
CA GLY A 728 -10.32 21.82 -7.31
C GLY A 728 -9.89 20.96 -6.13
N PHE A 729 -8.60 21.00 -5.81
CA PHE A 729 -8.02 20.54 -4.56
C PHE A 729 -7.19 21.64 -3.93
N THR A 730 -7.31 21.81 -2.61
CA THR A 730 -6.47 22.72 -1.83
C THR A 730 -6.33 22.25 -0.38
N TYR A 731 -5.54 22.97 0.39
CA TYR A 731 -5.18 22.63 1.77
C TYR A 731 -5.22 23.89 2.64
N TYR A 732 -6.02 23.86 3.71
CA TYR A 732 -6.42 25.07 4.45
C TYR A 732 -5.23 25.86 5.06
N ARG A 733 -4.16 25.17 5.47
CA ARG A 733 -2.93 25.82 5.98
C ARG A 733 -2.30 26.77 4.96
N ALA A 734 -2.45 26.50 3.66
CA ALA A 734 -1.95 27.36 2.58
C ALA A 734 -2.63 28.74 2.60
N PHE A 735 -3.91 28.83 2.98
CA PHE A 735 -4.63 30.10 3.10
C PHE A 735 -4.00 30.95 4.20
N ASN A 736 -3.75 30.33 5.35
CA ASN A 736 -3.14 30.97 6.52
C ASN A 736 -1.68 31.34 6.28
N TRP A 737 -0.95 30.55 5.50
CA TRP A 737 0.40 30.89 5.04
C TRP A 737 0.39 32.12 4.12
N GLU A 738 -0.51 32.20 3.14
CA GLU A 738 -0.58 33.35 2.22
C GLU A 738 -1.02 34.62 2.94
N ARG A 739 -2.01 34.53 3.85
CA ARG A 739 -2.39 35.64 4.76
C ARG A 739 -1.21 36.08 5.63
N LYS A 740 -0.46 35.13 6.20
CA LYS A 740 0.75 35.41 7.00
C LYS A 740 1.82 36.08 6.15
N ARG A 741 2.09 35.62 4.92
CA ARG A 741 3.08 36.18 3.99
C ARG A 741 2.77 37.65 3.69
N ARG A 742 1.51 37.96 3.37
CA ARG A 742 1.09 39.34 3.04
C ARG A 742 0.96 40.27 4.26
N TYR A 743 0.62 39.73 5.44
CA TYR A 743 0.70 40.45 6.71
C TYR A 743 2.02 40.19 7.48
N THR A 744 3.13 39.97 6.78
CA THR A 744 4.47 39.99 7.42
C THR A 744 5.07 41.40 7.25
N PRO A 745 5.48 42.08 8.33
CA PRO A 745 6.08 43.40 8.23
C PRO A 745 7.42 43.30 7.49
N ARG A 746 7.60 44.07 6.42
CA ARG A 746 8.89 44.16 5.71
C ARG A 746 9.95 44.78 6.65
N PRO A 747 11.20 44.30 6.63
CA PRO A 747 12.30 44.95 7.35
C PRO A 747 12.46 46.40 6.91
N HIS A 748 12.88 47.28 7.83
CA HIS A 748 13.18 48.66 7.46
C HIS A 748 14.45 48.72 6.60
N PRO A 749 14.49 49.41 5.45
CA PRO A 749 15.63 49.37 4.51
C PRO A 749 16.99 49.77 5.09
N LYS A 750 17.01 50.51 6.21
CA LYS A 750 18.23 50.94 6.92
C LYS A 750 18.54 50.15 8.20
N ALA A 751 17.79 49.11 8.54
CA ALA A 751 17.98 48.35 9.78
C ALA A 751 19.08 47.27 9.64
N LYS A 752 20.32 47.60 10.04
CA LYS A 752 21.49 46.69 10.02
C LYS A 752 21.40 45.41 10.88
N SER A 753 20.24 45.08 11.47
CA SER A 753 20.07 43.95 12.40
C SER A 753 18.76 43.18 12.25
N GLY A 754 18.04 43.30 11.12
CA GLY A 754 16.80 42.55 10.87
C GLY A 754 15.61 42.85 11.81
N LYS A 755 15.78 43.76 12.77
CA LYS A 755 14.76 44.10 13.78
C LYS A 755 13.51 44.72 13.13
N THR A 756 12.42 43.97 13.11
CA THR A 756 11.10 44.43 12.66
C THR A 756 10.48 45.41 13.65
N ASN A 757 9.83 46.46 13.17
CA ASN A 757 9.07 47.41 14.00
C ASN A 757 7.97 46.67 14.80
N GLY A 758 8.06 46.70 16.14
CA GLY A 758 7.16 46.00 17.06
C GLY A 758 5.68 46.41 16.93
N PRO A 759 5.35 47.71 16.99
CA PRO A 759 4.03 48.22 16.65
C PRO A 759 3.48 47.71 15.30
N VAL A 760 4.26 47.75 14.23
CA VAL A 760 3.80 47.26 12.90
C VAL A 760 3.58 45.74 12.94
N LYS A 761 4.44 44.96 13.60
CA LYS A 761 4.23 43.52 13.85
C LYS A 761 2.93 43.25 14.63
N ARG A 762 2.55 44.13 15.56
CA ARG A 762 1.28 44.06 16.31
C ARG A 762 0.07 44.38 15.41
N ILE A 763 0.15 45.43 14.59
CA ILE A 763 -0.88 45.79 13.60
C ILE A 763 -1.10 44.66 12.59
N CYS A 764 -0.02 44.12 12.01
CA CYS A 764 -0.05 42.95 11.14
C CYS A 764 -0.75 41.74 11.79
N LYS A 765 -0.48 41.45 13.07
CA LYS A 765 -1.15 40.37 13.82
C LYS A 765 -2.65 40.65 14.02
N ILE A 766 -3.05 41.90 14.24
CA ILE A 766 -4.45 42.31 14.36
C ILE A 766 -5.17 42.19 13.01
N LEU A 767 -4.59 42.71 11.92
CA LEU A 767 -5.17 42.61 10.57
C LEU A 767 -5.33 41.16 10.13
N ARG A 768 -4.32 40.31 10.35
CA ARG A 768 -4.42 38.88 10.05
C ARG A 768 -5.55 38.20 10.83
N ARG A 769 -5.76 38.55 12.10
CA ARG A 769 -6.88 38.06 12.92
C ARG A 769 -8.25 38.52 12.40
N LYS A 770 -8.35 39.70 11.76
CA LYS A 770 -9.62 40.19 11.18
C LYS A 770 -10.02 39.47 9.89
N VAL A 771 -9.07 38.93 9.13
CA VAL A 771 -9.34 38.20 7.87
C VAL A 771 -9.29 36.67 8.00
N THR A 772 -8.94 36.14 9.17
CA THR A 772 -8.96 34.70 9.45
C THR A 772 -10.23 34.43 10.24
N PRO A 773 -11.18 33.64 9.74
CA PRO A 773 -12.44 33.38 10.43
C PRO A 773 -12.21 32.52 11.69
N GLN A 774 -13.22 32.44 12.56
CA GLN A 774 -13.22 31.52 13.69
C GLN A 774 -13.61 30.11 13.25
N ASN A 775 -14.72 29.98 12.50
CA ASN A 775 -15.05 28.77 11.77
C ASN A 775 -14.29 28.76 10.44
N TRP A 776 -13.41 27.77 10.23
CA TRP A 776 -12.67 27.63 8.98
C TRP A 776 -13.56 27.12 7.83
N GLU A 777 -14.65 26.40 8.15
CA GLU A 777 -15.59 25.84 7.18
C GLU A 777 -16.38 26.93 6.42
N GLU A 778 -16.44 28.14 6.98
CA GLU A 778 -17.11 29.31 6.39
C GLU A 778 -16.10 30.33 5.83
N ASP A 779 -14.86 29.92 5.55
CA ASP A 779 -13.81 30.85 5.13
C ASP A 779 -14.14 31.50 3.77
N PRO A 780 -14.31 32.84 3.71
CA PRO A 780 -14.69 33.54 2.47
C PRO A 780 -13.73 33.30 1.31
N TYR A 781 -12.47 32.92 1.58
CA TYR A 781 -11.51 32.61 0.52
C TYR A 781 -11.89 31.34 -0.25
N ILE A 782 -12.63 30.39 0.35
CA ILE A 782 -13.20 29.21 -0.32
C ILE A 782 -14.09 29.64 -1.49
N VAL A 783 -14.92 30.68 -1.29
CA VAL A 783 -15.76 31.25 -2.36
C VAL A 783 -14.91 31.80 -3.50
N CYS A 784 -13.81 32.51 -3.19
CA CYS A 784 -12.90 33.00 -4.22
C CYS A 784 -12.24 31.87 -5.01
N LEU A 785 -11.94 30.72 -4.39
CA LEU A 785 -11.42 29.54 -5.08
C LEU A 785 -12.46 28.94 -6.03
N LEU A 786 -13.71 28.76 -5.56
CA LEU A 786 -14.83 28.27 -6.38
C LEU A 786 -15.11 29.18 -7.58
N LEU A 787 -15.12 30.50 -7.38
CA LEU A 787 -15.23 31.48 -8.47
C LEU A 787 -14.05 31.38 -9.46
N SER A 788 -12.83 31.15 -8.98
CA SER A 788 -11.64 30.99 -9.86
C SER A 788 -11.72 29.73 -10.73
N LEU A 789 -12.26 28.62 -10.19
CA LEU A 789 -12.51 27.39 -10.95
C LEU A 789 -13.55 27.62 -12.06
N ALA A 790 -14.65 28.31 -11.74
CA ALA A 790 -15.70 28.65 -12.70
C ALA A 790 -15.18 29.60 -13.80
N GLN A 791 -14.39 30.63 -13.45
CA GLN A 791 -13.71 31.49 -14.42
C GLN A 791 -12.78 30.69 -15.34
N ALA A 792 -12.00 29.74 -14.79
CA ALA A 792 -11.10 28.88 -15.56
C ALA A 792 -11.85 27.93 -16.53
N GLN A 793 -13.09 27.55 -16.23
CA GLN A 793 -13.97 26.83 -17.15
C GLN A 793 -14.49 27.76 -18.26
N ALA A 794 -15.09 28.90 -17.86
CA ALA A 794 -15.74 29.86 -18.74
C ALA A 794 -14.79 30.54 -19.75
N MET A 795 -13.47 30.57 -19.48
CA MET A 795 -12.44 31.05 -20.40
C MET A 795 -12.02 30.02 -21.46
N LYS A 796 -12.27 28.72 -21.23
CA LYS A 796 -11.87 27.64 -22.17
C LYS A 796 -12.97 27.25 -23.14
N GLN A 797 -14.24 27.47 -22.79
CA GLN A 797 -15.37 27.17 -23.65
C GLN A 797 -15.38 28.10 -24.87
N LYS A 798 -15.31 27.52 -26.07
CA LYS A 798 -15.38 28.21 -27.37
C LYS A 798 -16.79 28.23 -27.99
N ARG A 799 -17.75 27.52 -27.38
CA ARG A 799 -19.17 27.48 -27.77
C ARG A 799 -19.95 28.53 -26.98
N GLU A 800 -21.26 28.60 -27.19
CA GLU A 800 -22.18 29.34 -26.33
C GLU A 800 -21.98 28.94 -24.86
N LYS A 801 -22.01 29.94 -23.97
CA LYS A 801 -21.73 29.72 -22.55
C LYS A 801 -23.00 29.27 -21.86
N PRO A 802 -22.94 28.20 -21.04
CA PRO A 802 -24.06 27.74 -20.25
C PRO A 802 -24.42 28.75 -19.16
N ASP A 803 -25.67 28.70 -18.68
CA ASP A 803 -26.18 29.62 -17.66
C ASP A 803 -25.50 29.46 -16.29
N THR A 804 -24.98 28.27 -15.99
CA THR A 804 -24.31 27.94 -14.73
C THR A 804 -23.00 27.18 -14.93
N PHE A 805 -22.15 27.20 -13.90
CA PHE A 805 -20.85 26.54 -13.87
C PHE A 805 -20.72 25.70 -12.59
N PRO A 806 -20.89 24.35 -12.68
CA PRO A 806 -20.67 23.46 -11.55
C PRO A 806 -19.20 23.46 -11.12
N VAL A 807 -18.97 23.77 -9.85
CA VAL A 807 -17.63 23.76 -9.24
C VAL A 807 -17.64 22.99 -7.92
N ARG A 808 -16.54 22.28 -7.69
CA ARG A 808 -16.35 21.38 -6.56
C ARG A 808 -14.92 21.58 -6.03
N LEU A 809 -14.74 21.65 -4.72
CA LEU A 809 -13.44 21.90 -4.10
C LEU A 809 -13.25 20.96 -2.91
N LEU A 810 -12.26 20.07 -3.02
CA LEU A 810 -11.76 19.28 -1.90
C LEU A 810 -10.78 20.13 -1.09
N VAL A 811 -11.00 20.24 0.22
CA VAL A 811 -10.15 20.96 1.16
C VAL A 811 -9.60 19.99 2.21
N ALA A 812 -8.28 19.81 2.25
CA ALA A 812 -7.62 19.12 3.34
C ALA A 812 -7.34 20.07 4.52
N VAL A 813 -7.30 19.54 5.75
CA VAL A 813 -7.14 20.31 6.99
C VAL A 813 -6.14 19.58 7.92
N ASP A 814 -5.42 20.33 8.76
CA ASP A 814 -4.49 19.74 9.73
C ASP A 814 -5.25 19.14 10.92
N GLY A 815 -4.91 17.89 11.27
CA GLY A 815 -5.48 17.19 12.43
C GLY A 815 -6.89 16.63 12.21
N GLU A 816 -7.49 16.83 11.04
CA GLU A 816 -8.71 16.12 10.66
C GLU A 816 -8.36 14.67 10.32
N THR A 817 -8.99 13.73 11.01
CA THR A 817 -8.66 12.30 11.02
C THR A 817 -9.85 11.41 10.66
N ASN A 818 -11.03 11.99 10.46
CA ASN A 818 -12.28 11.27 10.21
C ASN A 818 -12.93 11.66 8.87
N PHE A 819 -12.70 12.88 8.35
CA PHE A 819 -13.42 13.39 7.18
C PHE A 819 -12.54 14.08 6.13
N ALA A 820 -12.91 13.91 4.86
CA ALA A 820 -12.57 14.85 3.79
C ALA A 820 -13.68 15.90 3.62
N HIS A 821 -13.29 17.15 3.37
CA HIS A 821 -14.24 18.26 3.26
C HIS A 821 -14.44 18.68 1.80
N VAL A 822 -15.67 18.57 1.32
CA VAL A 822 -16.05 18.89 -0.06
C VAL A 822 -16.97 20.11 -0.07
N PHE A 823 -16.55 21.16 -0.78
CA PHE A 823 -17.33 22.38 -1.00
C PHE A 823 -17.87 22.40 -2.43
N GLN A 824 -19.15 22.75 -2.59
CA GLN A 824 -19.86 22.66 -3.86
C GLN A 824 -20.67 23.93 -4.12
N ALA A 825 -20.66 24.40 -5.37
CA ALA A 825 -21.50 25.52 -5.81
C ALA A 825 -21.82 25.42 -7.31
N GLU A 826 -22.94 26.03 -7.69
CA GLU A 826 -23.33 26.28 -9.07
C GLU A 826 -23.21 27.78 -9.33
N ILE A 827 -22.25 28.20 -10.16
CA ILE A 827 -21.95 29.63 -10.36
C ILE A 827 -22.67 30.17 -11.60
N ASP A 828 -23.58 31.11 -11.41
CA ASP A 828 -24.30 31.79 -12.49
C ASP A 828 -23.33 32.56 -13.43
N ALA A 829 -23.49 32.36 -14.74
CA ALA A 829 -22.66 32.96 -15.78
C ALA A 829 -22.66 34.50 -15.74
N ARG A 830 -23.74 35.13 -15.25
CA ARG A 830 -23.88 36.57 -15.06
C ARG A 830 -22.94 37.09 -13.98
N ILE A 831 -22.66 36.30 -12.93
CA ILE A 831 -21.65 36.62 -11.90
C ILE A 831 -20.26 36.64 -12.53
N LEU A 832 -19.92 35.64 -13.34
CA LEU A 832 -18.63 35.59 -14.04
C LEU A 832 -18.47 36.76 -15.03
N LYS A 833 -19.54 37.11 -15.74
CA LYS A 833 -19.60 38.26 -16.66
C LYS A 833 -19.46 39.59 -15.92
N ALA A 834 -20.02 39.73 -14.72
CA ALA A 834 -19.83 40.90 -13.87
C ALA A 834 -18.42 40.97 -13.26
N LEU A 835 -17.80 39.85 -12.89
CA LEU A 835 -16.39 39.85 -12.46
C LEU A 835 -15.46 40.29 -13.60
N ASP A 836 -15.73 39.88 -14.84
CA ASP A 836 -15.01 40.34 -16.04
C ASP A 836 -15.29 41.82 -16.37
N LYS A 837 -16.56 42.26 -16.24
CA LYS A 837 -17.01 43.63 -16.50
C LYS A 837 -17.79 44.19 -15.29
N PRO A 838 -17.10 44.75 -14.28
CA PRO A 838 -17.70 45.14 -12.99
C PRO A 838 -18.80 46.20 -13.04
N THR A 839 -19.00 46.88 -14.16
CA THR A 839 -20.09 47.85 -14.38
C THR A 839 -21.43 47.20 -14.74
N ILE A 840 -21.47 45.88 -14.99
CA ILE A 840 -22.72 45.15 -15.26
C ILE A 840 -23.59 45.10 -14.00
N ASN A 841 -24.88 45.39 -14.18
CA ASN A 841 -25.88 45.35 -13.14
C ASN A 841 -26.26 43.89 -12.78
N LEU A 842 -26.34 43.60 -11.48
CA LEU A 842 -26.62 42.28 -10.91
C LEU A 842 -28.07 42.14 -10.40
N ASN A 843 -28.97 43.06 -10.73
CA ASN A 843 -30.40 42.94 -10.45
C ASN A 843 -30.96 41.59 -10.95
N GLY A 844 -31.57 40.82 -10.05
CA GLY A 844 -32.11 39.48 -10.37
C GLY A 844 -31.03 38.40 -10.57
N VAL A 845 -29.79 38.64 -10.16
CA VAL A 845 -28.73 37.63 -10.05
C VAL A 845 -28.61 37.22 -8.59
N THR A 846 -28.79 35.93 -8.31
CA THR A 846 -28.64 35.35 -6.97
C THR A 846 -27.22 34.81 -6.83
N TRP A 847 -26.51 35.16 -5.76
CA TRP A 847 -25.20 34.60 -5.48
C TRP A 847 -25.32 33.15 -4.99
N PRO A 848 -24.29 32.30 -5.23
CA PRO A 848 -24.37 30.87 -4.92
C PRO A 848 -24.50 30.62 -3.42
N THR A 849 -25.34 29.65 -3.06
CA THR A 849 -25.22 28.96 -1.77
C THR A 849 -24.11 27.92 -1.90
N ILE A 850 -23.16 27.93 -0.98
CA ILE A 850 -22.05 26.97 -0.95
C ILE A 850 -22.47 25.79 -0.09
N THR A 851 -22.59 24.60 -0.66
CA THR A 851 -22.79 23.39 0.16
C THR A 851 -21.43 22.91 0.71
N HIS A 852 -21.37 22.55 1.98
CA HIS A 852 -20.24 21.86 2.61
C HIS A 852 -20.69 20.45 3.04
N THR A 853 -20.02 19.44 2.49
CA THR A 853 -20.23 18.02 2.79
C THR A 853 -18.99 17.46 3.50
N LYS A 854 -19.19 16.66 4.55
CA LYS A 854 -18.13 15.84 5.18
C LYS A 854 -18.22 14.40 4.64
N VAL A 855 -17.18 13.94 3.95
CA VAL A 855 -17.06 12.58 3.42
C VAL A 855 -16.21 11.77 4.39
N ALA A 856 -16.81 10.84 5.13
CA ALA A 856 -16.11 10.01 6.11
C ALA A 856 -15.02 9.14 5.45
N PHE A 857 -13.82 9.12 6.02
CA PHE A 857 -12.74 8.25 5.58
C PHE A 857 -13.12 6.77 5.71
N ASP A 858 -13.82 6.40 6.79
CA ASP A 858 -14.34 5.05 6.97
C ASP A 858 -15.65 4.82 6.17
N PRO A 859 -15.84 3.66 5.50
CA PRO A 859 -14.88 2.60 5.23
C PRO A 859 -13.80 3.01 4.23
N TYR A 860 -12.53 2.81 4.61
CA TYR A 860 -11.36 3.29 3.86
C TYR A 860 -11.31 2.77 2.41
N LEU A 861 -11.57 1.48 2.17
CA LEU A 861 -11.53 0.88 0.84
C LEU A 861 -12.53 1.51 -0.16
N THR A 862 -13.66 1.99 0.34
CA THR A 862 -14.70 2.64 -0.48
C THR A 862 -14.55 4.16 -0.52
N PHE A 863 -13.65 4.75 0.27
CA PHE A 863 -13.47 6.18 0.36
C PHE A 863 -13.10 6.85 -0.98
N PRO A 864 -12.16 6.34 -1.80
CA PRO A 864 -11.87 6.93 -3.11
C PRO A 864 -13.12 7.03 -3.99
N HIS A 865 -13.93 5.95 -4.03
CA HIS A 865 -15.17 5.90 -4.79
C HIS A 865 -16.24 6.88 -4.25
N ARG A 866 -16.45 6.93 -2.92
CA ARG A 866 -17.37 7.89 -2.27
C ARG A 866 -16.93 9.35 -2.47
N LEU A 867 -15.62 9.60 -2.40
CA LEU A 867 -15.04 10.91 -2.66
C LEU A 867 -15.24 11.33 -4.12
N VAL A 868 -14.91 10.46 -5.08
CA VAL A 868 -15.14 10.73 -6.51
C VAL A 868 -16.62 10.93 -6.83
N ALA A 869 -17.53 10.16 -6.22
CA ALA A 869 -18.98 10.36 -6.34
C ALA A 869 -19.43 11.75 -5.84
N GLU A 870 -19.01 12.16 -4.65
CA GLU A 870 -19.35 13.49 -4.12
C GLU A 870 -18.65 14.63 -4.88
N MET A 871 -17.51 14.37 -5.54
CA MET A 871 -16.82 15.34 -6.40
C MET A 871 -17.40 15.44 -7.82
N LEU A 872 -18.10 14.42 -8.32
CA LEU A 872 -18.82 14.48 -9.60
C LEU A 872 -20.27 14.96 -9.42
N GLY A 873 -20.91 14.57 -8.32
CA GLY A 873 -22.29 14.94 -7.99
C GLY A 873 -23.29 14.45 -9.05
N PRO A 874 -24.33 15.23 -9.40
CA PRO A 874 -25.35 14.83 -10.38
C PRO A 874 -24.81 14.57 -11.79
N TYR A 875 -23.57 14.96 -12.10
CA TYR A 875 -22.92 14.62 -13.35
C TYR A 875 -22.65 13.11 -13.47
N MET A 876 -22.48 12.40 -12.35
CA MET A 876 -22.27 10.95 -12.32
C MET A 876 -23.46 10.17 -12.91
N GLU A 877 -24.69 10.68 -12.77
CA GLU A 877 -25.90 10.07 -13.34
C GLU A 877 -26.03 10.29 -14.87
N GLN A 878 -25.14 11.12 -15.44
CA GLN A 878 -25.10 11.47 -16.87
C GLN A 878 -23.92 10.82 -17.60
N MET A 879 -23.18 9.93 -16.93
CA MET A 879 -21.95 9.22 -17.39
C MET A 879 -22.13 7.69 -17.45
#